data_AF-A0A7Y8X436-F1
#
_entry.id   AF-A0A7Y8X436-F1
#
_cell.length_a   1.000
_cell.length_b   1.000
_cell.length_c   1.000
_cell.angle_alpha   90.00
_cell.angle_beta   90.00
_cell.angle_gamma   90.00
#
_symmetry.space_group_name_H-M   'P 1'
#
loop_
_entity.id
_entity.type
_entity.pdbx_description
1 polymer ?
#
loop_
_entity_poly.entity_id
_entity_poly.type
_entity_poly.pdbx_seq_one_letter_code
_entity_poly.pdbx_strand_id
1 'polypeptide(L)'
;MIDRKALLEDLKKQVKAVETDLAKQVKAVTEVGTRLRAEYDQARKLGRTAATWNSWLDERITQVAVAWVLGTVFVRFCEDNELIPEPYLTAPDPDRRDLALARYEEYVAKDADPTFRGWLERAFEELGAGQAGRLLFDRKHNPLFQIPLSHDGARDLIAFWRERDEAGVLVHDFTDKLNEDGTEGWDTRFLGDLYQDLSEAARTTYALLQTPEFVEEFILDRTMDPAVREFGYENLKMIDPTCGSGHFVLGAFRRLVRLWGEGQPGRDLHERVRAALDSVHGVDLNPFAVAIARFRLLVAAMAAGGVRTMADTARFEWPIHLAVGDSLIKHRNRQGNLFENLNSSDSDELAEFKYITEDLDEYPGILRQGRYHVVVGNPPYITVKDKKLNDLYRKLYDACAGTYALSVPFAQRFFELAQAGDAESGHGYGMVGQITANSFMKREFGTRLIETYFGHEVELTEVIDSSGAYIPGHGTPTVILVGKRRGGKNRSGTIRTVRSVQGEPATPEDAANGLVWKSIMDQIDKPGSVSEWVSVDDLERGRYFARQPWILAAGGLEMVEQLGKASTQPMKRAIEPPIGRAIRAGADEAYIRPLRSTFRTIANRKGLRPLVNGEIVRDWGAEPEEAIWFPYANELASDGLSIELWPLRRLLEVRRTFQGDIADAGLRWWDYMQYTSSAYKTPISITFAEVATHNHFALDRGGRVFKQTSPVIKLDQGAGEKEYLRLLGLLNSSTACFWLKMACQDKPSNGVGRGLESEKWTVRYQFNGSNVERFPLPDAYPTALAAALDLLAQQLSGVNPNNLANQGTPGSESLRKARDTWRATRGKMIALQEELDWQVYSLYALHPDDLRASEDPDDLCIPEVALGERAFEIALARRVAQGGAETDWFRRHGSTPTTEIPAHWPAPYRAVVKKRIDAIESSRAIGTIESPEFKRRWLSETWDALQEQALRSWLLDRIENRDHWFDENGMPALVSLSRLTDALSRDEDFVSVAKIYAARKELPAVVAELMTDEHVPFLPALRYKPSGLKKRADWEHVWDLQRQEDAAPDEPAKRKIRDTIPVPPKYTSADFLRPSYWKARGKLDVPKERFISYGQTNTPTPDLYGWAGWDHREQAYALDAYIASHEALTSEELTPFLAGLLELQPWLDQWHNEFDASFGASPAAFFRGDRQMVQGEHGLTDDDLRAWRPAAATRGRRTTKK
;
A
#
# COMPACT_ATOMS: atom_id res chain seq x y z
N MET A 1 -4.74 -19.48 -29.91
CA MET A 1 -4.54 -19.41 -28.45
C MET A 1 -4.45 -17.93 -28.07
N ILE A 2 -5.26 -17.48 -27.12
CA ILE A 2 -5.43 -16.06 -26.77
C ILE A 2 -4.12 -15.48 -26.20
N ASP A 3 -3.59 -14.41 -26.80
CA ASP A 3 -2.54 -13.60 -26.18
C ASP A 3 -3.15 -12.74 -25.06
N ARG A 4 -3.19 -13.31 -23.85
CA ARG A 4 -3.82 -12.68 -22.67
C ARG A 4 -3.19 -11.33 -22.33
N LYS A 5 -1.88 -11.17 -22.53
CA LYS A 5 -1.16 -9.95 -22.15
C LYS A 5 -1.44 -8.82 -23.13
N ALA A 6 -1.41 -9.11 -24.44
CA ALA A 6 -1.78 -8.14 -25.46
C ALA A 6 -3.24 -7.71 -25.29
N LEU A 7 -4.16 -8.68 -25.16
CA LEU A 7 -5.59 -8.42 -24.95
C LEU A 7 -5.85 -7.52 -23.75
N LEU A 8 -5.22 -7.79 -22.59
CA LEU A 8 -5.38 -6.98 -21.39
C LEU A 8 -4.91 -5.53 -21.58
N GLU A 9 -3.74 -5.32 -22.20
CA GLU A 9 -3.20 -3.97 -22.41
C GLU A 9 -4.06 -3.16 -23.39
N ASP A 10 -4.63 -3.80 -24.41
CA ASP A 10 -5.52 -3.12 -25.35
C ASP A 10 -6.90 -2.85 -24.75
N LEU A 11 -7.47 -3.79 -23.98
CA LEU A 11 -8.73 -3.58 -23.28
C LEU A 11 -8.64 -2.49 -22.20
N LYS A 12 -7.50 -2.30 -21.54
CA LYS A 12 -7.27 -1.13 -20.64
C LYS A 12 -7.39 0.20 -21.40
N LYS A 13 -6.96 0.27 -22.66
CA LYS A 13 -7.13 1.47 -23.49
C LYS A 13 -8.60 1.68 -23.85
N GLN A 14 -9.31 0.60 -24.18
CA GLN A 14 -10.74 0.66 -24.48
C GLN A 14 -11.56 1.12 -23.27
N VAL A 15 -11.26 0.62 -22.06
CA VAL A 15 -11.92 1.10 -20.83
C VAL A 15 -11.74 2.60 -20.66
N LYS A 16 -10.53 3.14 -20.84
CA LYS A 16 -10.29 4.60 -20.74
C LYS A 16 -11.03 5.41 -21.81
N ALA A 17 -11.11 4.88 -23.03
CA ALA A 17 -11.86 5.50 -24.11
C ALA A 17 -13.36 5.55 -23.77
N VAL A 18 -13.91 4.43 -23.30
CA VAL A 18 -15.30 4.32 -22.85
C VAL A 18 -15.57 5.21 -21.64
N GLU A 19 -14.68 5.27 -20.64
CA GLU A 19 -14.80 6.19 -19.49
C GLU A 19 -14.92 7.65 -19.95
N THR A 20 -14.10 8.04 -20.93
CA THR A 20 -14.12 9.39 -21.51
C THR A 20 -15.44 9.68 -22.22
N ASP A 21 -16.00 8.70 -22.94
CA ASP A 21 -17.29 8.81 -23.60
C ASP A 21 -18.45 8.89 -22.60
N LEU A 22 -18.51 7.96 -21.65
CA LEU A 22 -19.54 7.92 -20.60
C LEU A 22 -19.55 9.19 -19.75
N ALA A 23 -18.38 9.76 -19.43
CA ALA A 23 -18.28 11.04 -18.74
C ALA A 23 -18.91 12.20 -19.52
N LYS A 24 -18.86 12.17 -20.86
CA LYS A 24 -19.58 13.12 -21.72
C LYS A 24 -21.08 12.81 -21.73
N GLN A 25 -21.47 11.53 -21.81
CA GLN A 25 -22.87 11.10 -21.82
C GLN A 25 -23.61 11.52 -20.54
N VAL A 26 -22.99 11.43 -19.36
CA VAL A 26 -23.58 11.90 -18.10
C VAL A 26 -23.93 13.39 -18.15
N LYS A 27 -23.17 14.20 -18.90
CA LYS A 27 -23.44 15.64 -19.09
C LYS A 27 -24.46 15.89 -20.21
N ALA A 28 -24.42 15.09 -21.27
CA ALA A 28 -25.26 15.26 -22.45
C ALA A 28 -26.70 14.75 -22.25
N VAL A 29 -26.89 13.73 -21.41
CA VAL A 29 -28.19 13.08 -21.14
C VAL A 29 -28.67 13.46 -19.74
N THR A 30 -29.49 14.51 -19.65
CA THR A 30 -29.94 15.12 -18.38
C THR A 30 -30.59 14.13 -17.41
N GLU A 31 -31.35 13.16 -17.92
CA GLU A 31 -32.02 12.13 -17.10
C GLU A 31 -31.00 11.24 -16.36
N VAL A 32 -29.92 10.85 -17.04
CA VAL A 32 -28.85 10.01 -16.46
C VAL A 32 -28.12 10.78 -15.36
N GLY A 33 -27.72 12.02 -15.65
CA GLY A 33 -27.07 12.90 -14.67
C GLY A 33 -27.95 13.12 -13.42
N THR A 34 -29.25 13.34 -13.60
CA THR A 34 -30.21 13.55 -12.51
C THR A 34 -30.41 12.30 -11.66
N ARG A 35 -30.58 11.13 -12.28
CA ARG A 35 -30.75 9.86 -11.56
C ARG A 35 -29.52 9.49 -10.74
N LEU A 36 -28.33 9.60 -11.33
CA LEU A 36 -27.06 9.33 -10.63
C LEU A 36 -26.84 10.32 -9.48
N ARG A 37 -27.23 11.58 -9.66
CA ARG A 37 -27.17 12.58 -8.59
C ARG A 37 -28.10 12.24 -7.43
N ALA A 38 -29.34 11.82 -7.72
CA ALA A 38 -30.29 11.38 -6.70
C ALA A 38 -29.80 10.13 -5.95
N GLU A 39 -29.22 9.15 -6.66
CA GLU A 39 -28.61 7.96 -6.03
C GLU A 39 -27.45 8.36 -5.11
N TYR A 40 -26.55 9.25 -5.55
CA TYR A 40 -25.47 9.77 -4.72
C TYR A 40 -25.99 10.50 -3.48
N ASP A 41 -26.96 11.41 -3.64
CA ASP A 41 -27.50 12.18 -2.52
C ASP A 41 -28.21 11.25 -1.51
N GLN A 42 -28.91 10.21 -1.97
CA GLN A 42 -29.50 9.17 -1.11
C GLN A 42 -28.42 8.33 -0.41
N ALA A 43 -27.41 7.87 -1.14
CA ALA A 43 -26.29 7.10 -0.57
C ALA A 43 -25.52 7.91 0.47
N ARG A 44 -25.29 9.21 0.22
CA ARG A 44 -24.65 10.14 1.15
C ARG A 44 -25.54 10.39 2.38
N LYS A 45 -26.85 10.60 2.19
CA LYS A 45 -27.82 10.78 3.28
C LYS A 45 -27.90 9.56 4.20
N LEU A 46 -27.93 8.36 3.63
CA LEU A 46 -27.96 7.09 4.38
C LEU A 46 -26.59 6.73 4.97
N GLY A 47 -25.52 7.43 4.58
CA GLY A 47 -24.16 7.18 5.04
C GLY A 47 -23.57 5.90 4.47
N ARG A 48 -23.92 5.55 3.23
CA ARG A 48 -23.32 4.47 2.42
C ARG A 48 -22.06 4.92 1.66
N THR A 49 -21.85 6.23 1.51
CA THR A 49 -20.63 6.79 0.93
C THR A 49 -20.24 8.12 1.59
N ALA A 50 -18.93 8.35 1.68
CA ALA A 50 -18.33 9.61 2.13
C ALA A 50 -17.54 10.33 1.01
N ALA A 51 -17.57 9.80 -0.23
CA ALA A 51 -16.85 10.36 -1.36
C ALA A 51 -17.46 11.70 -1.83
N THR A 52 -16.66 12.54 -2.50
CA THR A 52 -17.18 13.72 -3.22
C THR A 52 -17.96 13.27 -4.45
N TRP A 53 -18.84 14.14 -4.99
CA TRP A 53 -19.61 13.85 -6.20
C TRP A 53 -18.72 13.39 -7.36
N ASN A 54 -17.63 14.12 -7.66
CA ASN A 54 -16.73 13.75 -8.75
C ASN A 54 -16.06 12.39 -8.50
N SER A 55 -15.59 12.13 -7.27
CA SER A 55 -14.97 10.85 -6.94
C SER A 55 -15.94 9.67 -6.99
N TRP A 56 -17.19 9.86 -6.55
CA TRP A 56 -18.24 8.83 -6.62
C TRP A 56 -18.69 8.59 -8.06
N LEU A 57 -18.83 9.65 -8.85
CA LEU A 57 -19.22 9.58 -10.25
C LEU A 57 -18.13 8.92 -11.09
N ASP A 58 -16.85 9.27 -10.87
CA ASP A 58 -15.71 8.65 -11.56
C ASP A 58 -15.70 7.12 -11.32
N GLU A 59 -15.93 6.67 -10.07
CA GLU A 59 -16.04 5.24 -9.75
C GLU A 59 -17.20 4.55 -10.50
N ARG A 60 -18.38 5.20 -10.55
CA ARG A 60 -19.54 4.67 -11.30
C ARG A 60 -19.27 4.59 -12.80
N ILE A 61 -18.64 5.61 -13.37
CA ILE A 61 -18.26 5.65 -14.79
C ILE A 61 -17.29 4.49 -15.10
N THR A 62 -16.26 4.29 -14.27
CA THR A 62 -15.33 3.16 -14.43
C THR A 62 -16.05 1.81 -14.38
N GLN A 63 -16.98 1.63 -13.44
CA GLN A 63 -17.78 0.39 -13.34
C GLN A 63 -18.58 0.14 -14.63
N VAL A 64 -19.30 1.15 -15.12
CA VAL A 64 -20.10 1.02 -16.35
C VAL A 64 -19.20 0.81 -17.58
N ALA A 65 -18.05 1.47 -17.65
CA ALA A 65 -17.10 1.30 -18.75
C ALA A 65 -16.58 -0.15 -18.82
N VAL A 66 -16.17 -0.71 -17.69
CA VAL A 66 -15.75 -2.11 -17.58
C VAL A 66 -16.90 -3.06 -17.99
N ALA A 67 -18.14 -2.76 -17.60
CA ALA A 67 -19.31 -3.56 -17.94
C ALA A 67 -19.55 -3.63 -19.47
N TRP A 68 -19.46 -2.50 -20.16
CA TRP A 68 -19.58 -2.42 -21.62
C TRP A 68 -18.48 -3.22 -22.31
N VAL A 69 -17.23 -3.03 -21.90
CA VAL A 69 -16.09 -3.74 -22.47
C VAL A 69 -16.22 -5.25 -22.26
N LEU A 70 -16.47 -5.71 -21.03
CA LEU A 70 -16.64 -7.14 -20.72
C LEU A 70 -17.84 -7.77 -21.44
N GLY A 71 -18.95 -7.03 -21.56
CA GLY A 71 -20.11 -7.49 -22.32
C GLY A 71 -19.75 -7.84 -23.76
N THR A 72 -18.93 -7.01 -24.42
CA THR A 72 -18.43 -7.30 -25.77
C THR A 72 -17.41 -8.45 -25.81
N VAL A 73 -16.64 -8.68 -24.75
CA VAL A 73 -15.77 -9.87 -24.64
C VAL A 73 -16.60 -11.15 -24.60
N PHE A 74 -17.71 -11.19 -23.86
CA PHE A 74 -18.61 -12.34 -23.84
C PHE A 74 -19.21 -12.62 -25.23
N VAL A 75 -19.61 -11.56 -25.94
CA VAL A 75 -20.09 -11.67 -27.33
C VAL A 75 -19.00 -12.29 -28.22
N ARG A 76 -17.79 -11.73 -28.22
CA ARG A 76 -16.67 -12.25 -29.04
C ARG A 76 -16.32 -13.70 -28.73
N PHE A 77 -16.28 -14.07 -27.45
CA PHE A 77 -16.04 -15.44 -27.06
C PHE A 77 -17.11 -16.39 -27.61
N CYS A 78 -18.39 -16.03 -27.52
CA CYS A 78 -19.49 -16.82 -28.06
C CYS A 78 -19.47 -16.90 -29.59
N GLU A 79 -19.07 -15.83 -30.28
CA GLU A 79 -18.97 -15.78 -31.75
C GLU A 79 -17.90 -16.72 -32.31
N ASP A 80 -16.69 -16.63 -31.77
CA ASP A 80 -15.51 -17.38 -32.26
C ASP A 80 -15.64 -18.88 -31.96
N ASN A 81 -16.30 -19.20 -30.85
CA ASN A 81 -16.56 -20.58 -30.44
C ASN A 81 -17.89 -21.14 -30.97
N GLU A 82 -18.59 -20.40 -31.82
CA GLU A 82 -19.86 -20.81 -32.45
C GLU A 82 -20.99 -21.15 -31.46
N LEU A 83 -20.92 -20.58 -30.25
CA LEU A 83 -22.02 -20.66 -29.27
C LEU A 83 -23.24 -19.86 -29.74
N ILE A 84 -23.03 -18.87 -30.61
CA ILE A 84 -24.10 -18.22 -31.37
C ILE A 84 -23.96 -18.53 -32.88
N PRO A 85 -25.03 -18.98 -33.56
CA PRO A 85 -24.96 -19.36 -34.96
C PRO A 85 -24.52 -18.23 -35.89
N GLU A 86 -25.08 -17.03 -35.68
CA GLU A 86 -24.82 -15.84 -36.50
C GLU A 86 -24.06 -14.77 -35.68
N PRO A 87 -22.84 -14.38 -36.05
CA PRO A 87 -22.08 -13.39 -35.30
C PRO A 87 -22.63 -11.96 -35.46
N TYR A 88 -22.39 -11.11 -34.46
CA TYR A 88 -22.78 -9.69 -34.41
C TYR A 88 -21.61 -8.74 -34.73
N LEU A 89 -20.44 -8.97 -34.13
CA LEU A 89 -19.29 -8.08 -34.19
C LEU A 89 -18.38 -8.44 -35.37
N THR A 90 -17.86 -9.67 -35.36
CA THR A 90 -16.98 -10.23 -36.40
C THR A 90 -16.76 -11.74 -36.21
N ALA A 91 -15.91 -12.34 -37.04
CA ALA A 91 -15.38 -13.69 -36.86
C ALA A 91 -13.98 -13.82 -37.51
N PRO A 92 -13.12 -14.76 -37.06
CA PRO A 92 -11.86 -15.09 -37.75
C PRO A 92 -12.11 -15.59 -39.17
N ASP A 93 -13.12 -16.45 -39.32
CA ASP A 93 -13.56 -17.02 -40.60
C ASP A 93 -14.20 -15.97 -41.53
N PRO A 94 -13.78 -15.87 -42.81
CA PRO A 94 -14.31 -14.87 -43.75
C PRO A 94 -15.81 -14.98 -44.01
N ASP A 95 -16.36 -16.19 -44.13
CA ASP A 95 -17.78 -16.39 -44.45
C ASP A 95 -18.65 -15.95 -43.28
N ARG A 96 -18.24 -16.30 -42.05
CA ARG A 96 -18.91 -15.84 -40.82
C ARG A 96 -18.77 -14.34 -40.60
N ARG A 97 -17.64 -13.73 -41.00
CA ARG A 97 -17.49 -12.26 -40.95
C ARG A 97 -18.48 -11.58 -41.90
N ASP A 98 -18.61 -12.09 -43.12
CA ASP A 98 -19.52 -11.52 -44.11
C ASP A 98 -20.98 -11.70 -43.65
N LEU A 99 -21.29 -12.79 -42.94
CA LEU A 99 -22.57 -12.98 -42.25
C LEU A 99 -22.83 -11.91 -41.17
N ALA A 100 -21.85 -11.57 -40.33
CA ALA A 100 -22.01 -10.47 -39.35
C ALA A 100 -22.28 -9.12 -40.02
N LEU A 101 -21.63 -8.85 -41.16
CA LEU A 101 -21.86 -7.62 -41.93
C LEU A 101 -23.27 -7.59 -42.51
N ALA A 102 -23.70 -8.68 -43.16
CA ALA A 102 -25.06 -8.79 -43.69
C ALA A 102 -26.14 -8.62 -42.60
N ARG A 103 -25.90 -9.21 -41.42
CA ARG A 103 -26.80 -9.10 -40.27
C ARG A 103 -26.90 -7.65 -39.75
N TYR A 104 -25.79 -6.92 -39.74
CA TYR A 104 -25.77 -5.49 -39.39
C TYR A 104 -26.46 -4.63 -40.46
N GLU A 105 -26.25 -4.90 -41.75
CA GLU A 105 -26.94 -4.20 -42.84
C GLU A 105 -28.46 -4.40 -42.78
N GLU A 106 -28.90 -5.61 -42.45
CA GLU A 106 -30.32 -5.91 -42.22
C GLU A 106 -30.90 -5.13 -41.02
N TYR A 107 -30.13 -5.01 -39.93
CA TYR A 107 -30.50 -4.18 -38.79
C TYR A 107 -30.68 -2.70 -39.20
N VAL A 108 -29.72 -2.15 -39.93
CA VAL A 108 -29.77 -0.76 -40.42
C VAL A 108 -30.97 -0.55 -41.35
N ALA A 109 -31.35 -1.54 -42.15
CA ALA A 109 -32.49 -1.44 -43.05
C ALA A 109 -33.85 -1.53 -42.35
N LYS A 110 -33.96 -2.23 -41.22
CA LYS A 110 -35.24 -2.52 -40.54
C LYS A 110 -35.52 -1.65 -39.31
N ASP A 111 -34.50 -1.16 -38.62
CA ASP A 111 -34.68 -0.37 -37.41
C ASP A 111 -35.04 1.08 -37.73
N ALA A 112 -35.85 1.72 -36.89
CA ALA A 112 -36.30 3.09 -37.08
C ALA A 112 -35.24 4.13 -36.69
N ASP A 113 -34.30 3.77 -35.82
CA ASP A 113 -33.16 4.60 -35.40
C ASP A 113 -31.90 3.72 -35.21
N PRO A 114 -31.28 3.25 -36.32
CA PRO A 114 -30.18 2.31 -36.25
C PRO A 114 -28.93 2.98 -35.68
N THR A 115 -28.47 2.50 -34.52
CA THR A 115 -27.24 2.97 -33.87
C THR A 115 -26.32 1.81 -33.53
N PHE A 116 -25.00 2.04 -33.50
CA PHE A 116 -24.04 1.03 -33.05
C PHE A 116 -24.30 0.58 -31.60
N ARG A 117 -24.76 1.49 -30.73
CA ARG A 117 -25.23 1.12 -29.38
C ARG A 117 -26.39 0.12 -29.47
N GLY A 118 -27.43 0.44 -30.24
CA GLY A 118 -28.59 -0.44 -30.42
C GLY A 118 -28.20 -1.81 -30.99
N TRP A 119 -27.18 -1.87 -31.84
CA TRP A 119 -26.61 -3.14 -32.33
C TRP A 119 -25.98 -3.99 -31.22
N LEU A 120 -25.16 -3.37 -30.35
CA LEU A 120 -24.60 -4.06 -29.18
C LEU A 120 -25.68 -4.52 -28.21
N GLU A 121 -26.69 -3.69 -27.96
CA GLU A 121 -27.82 -4.04 -27.08
C GLU A 121 -28.62 -5.24 -27.61
N ARG A 122 -28.80 -5.37 -28.92
CA ARG A 122 -29.41 -6.56 -29.53
C ARG A 122 -28.55 -7.82 -29.33
N ALA A 123 -27.23 -7.72 -29.42
CA ALA A 123 -26.33 -8.84 -29.12
C ALA A 123 -26.45 -9.28 -27.66
N PHE A 124 -26.53 -8.32 -26.73
CA PHE A 124 -26.72 -8.59 -25.32
C PHE A 124 -28.11 -9.16 -25.02
N GLU A 125 -29.15 -8.74 -25.73
CA GLU A 125 -30.50 -9.28 -25.59
C GLU A 125 -30.60 -10.73 -26.07
N GLU A 126 -29.95 -11.09 -27.18
CA GLU A 126 -29.91 -12.48 -27.65
C GLU A 126 -29.12 -13.37 -26.67
N LEU A 127 -27.93 -12.96 -26.26
CA LEU A 127 -27.15 -13.69 -25.24
C LEU A 127 -27.84 -13.72 -23.88
N GLY A 128 -28.66 -12.70 -23.60
CA GLY A 128 -29.47 -12.56 -22.40
C GLY A 128 -30.76 -13.37 -22.40
N ALA A 129 -31.11 -14.04 -23.50
CA ALA A 129 -32.35 -14.78 -23.62
C ALA A 129 -32.34 -16.08 -22.81
N GLY A 130 -33.52 -16.49 -22.34
CA GLY A 130 -33.70 -17.72 -21.54
C GLY A 130 -33.21 -17.60 -20.09
N GLN A 131 -33.41 -18.68 -19.32
CA GLN A 131 -33.05 -18.73 -17.89
C GLN A 131 -31.55 -18.51 -17.67
N ALA A 132 -30.72 -19.16 -18.49
CA ALA A 132 -29.27 -19.14 -18.36
C ALA A 132 -28.64 -17.81 -18.84
N GLY A 133 -29.13 -17.26 -19.97
CA GLY A 133 -28.62 -16.01 -20.53
C GLY A 133 -28.94 -14.78 -19.68
N ARG A 134 -30.13 -14.75 -19.05
CA ARG A 134 -30.56 -13.62 -18.21
C ARG A 134 -29.59 -13.30 -17.08
N LEU A 135 -28.89 -14.31 -16.58
CA LEU A 135 -27.87 -14.17 -15.53
C LEU A 135 -26.68 -13.29 -15.94
N LEU A 136 -26.46 -13.07 -17.24
CA LEU A 136 -25.38 -12.28 -17.81
C LEU A 136 -25.80 -10.83 -18.10
N PHE A 137 -26.97 -10.65 -18.71
CA PHE A 137 -27.45 -9.37 -19.21
C PHE A 137 -28.81 -8.95 -18.63
N ASP A 138 -29.03 -9.19 -17.34
CA ASP A 138 -30.26 -8.75 -16.67
C ASP A 138 -30.37 -7.21 -16.69
N ARG A 139 -31.40 -6.68 -17.34
CA ARG A 139 -31.60 -5.23 -17.49
C ARG A 139 -31.82 -4.49 -16.17
N LYS A 140 -32.30 -5.18 -15.13
CA LYS A 140 -32.54 -4.59 -13.81
C LYS A 140 -31.25 -4.51 -13.01
N HIS A 141 -30.40 -5.53 -13.06
CA HIS A 141 -29.23 -5.65 -12.18
C HIS A 141 -27.87 -5.36 -12.84
N ASN A 142 -27.75 -5.41 -14.18
CA ASN A 142 -26.46 -5.25 -14.84
C ASN A 142 -26.01 -3.77 -14.91
N PRO A 143 -24.80 -3.42 -14.43
CA PRO A 143 -24.27 -2.06 -14.44
C PRO A 143 -24.20 -1.40 -15.83
N LEU A 144 -24.04 -2.14 -16.92
CA LEU A 144 -23.85 -1.56 -18.26
C LEU A 144 -25.04 -0.68 -18.69
N PHE A 145 -26.25 -1.01 -18.24
CA PHE A 145 -27.47 -0.26 -18.57
C PHE A 145 -27.64 1.02 -17.73
N GLN A 146 -26.73 1.31 -16.80
CA GLN A 146 -26.83 2.52 -15.97
C GLN A 146 -26.39 3.79 -16.70
N ILE A 147 -25.42 3.74 -17.61
CA ILE A 147 -25.03 4.89 -18.43
C ILE A 147 -24.96 4.40 -19.89
N PRO A 148 -25.77 4.97 -20.79
CA PRO A 148 -25.77 4.54 -22.18
C PRO A 148 -24.47 4.99 -22.85
N LEU A 149 -23.84 4.09 -23.60
CA LEU A 149 -22.70 4.41 -24.46
C LEU A 149 -23.15 5.34 -25.59
N SER A 150 -22.30 6.25 -26.07
CA SER A 150 -22.64 7.03 -27.26
C SER A 150 -22.60 6.18 -28.53
N HIS A 151 -23.19 6.67 -29.62
CA HIS A 151 -23.07 6.03 -30.94
C HIS A 151 -21.59 5.90 -31.36
N ASP A 152 -20.79 6.95 -31.18
CA ASP A 152 -19.37 6.96 -31.53
C ASP A 152 -18.57 6.04 -30.62
N GLY A 153 -18.83 6.04 -29.32
CA GLY A 153 -18.17 5.12 -28.37
C GLY A 153 -18.45 3.66 -28.70
N ALA A 154 -19.69 3.32 -29.07
CA ALA A 154 -20.06 1.99 -29.52
C ALA A 154 -19.40 1.62 -30.87
N ARG A 155 -19.34 2.57 -31.82
CA ARG A 155 -18.64 2.38 -33.10
C ARG A 155 -17.18 2.04 -32.87
N ASP A 156 -16.49 2.80 -32.02
CA ASP A 156 -15.06 2.64 -31.77
C ASP A 156 -14.77 1.28 -31.09
N LEU A 157 -15.66 0.83 -30.18
CA LEU A 157 -15.56 -0.49 -29.56
C LEU A 157 -15.79 -1.65 -30.55
N ILE A 158 -16.74 -1.49 -31.49
CA ILE A 158 -16.95 -2.46 -32.58
C ILE A 158 -15.75 -2.47 -33.54
N ALA A 159 -15.21 -1.30 -33.88
CA ALA A 159 -14.06 -1.17 -34.77
C ALA A 159 -12.81 -1.85 -34.17
N PHE A 160 -12.59 -1.69 -32.86
CA PHE A 160 -11.56 -2.40 -32.12
C PHE A 160 -11.65 -3.92 -32.30
N TRP A 161 -12.85 -4.50 -32.14
CA TRP A 161 -13.01 -5.94 -32.33
C TRP A 161 -12.87 -6.41 -33.77
N ARG A 162 -13.06 -5.52 -34.75
CA ARG A 162 -12.89 -5.81 -36.19
C ARG A 162 -11.45 -5.63 -36.67
N GLU A 163 -10.55 -5.14 -35.81
CA GLU A 163 -9.17 -4.84 -36.17
C GLU A 163 -8.43 -6.10 -36.64
N ARG A 164 -7.66 -5.93 -37.72
CA ARG A 164 -6.84 -6.97 -38.35
C ARG A 164 -5.41 -6.48 -38.50
N ASP A 165 -4.46 -7.39 -38.37
CA ASP A 165 -3.04 -7.10 -38.54
C ASP A 165 -2.66 -6.89 -40.03
N GLU A 166 -1.38 -6.62 -40.30
CA GLU A 166 -0.87 -6.41 -41.66
C GLU A 166 -1.07 -7.62 -42.58
N ALA A 167 -1.22 -8.82 -42.02
CA ALA A 167 -1.49 -10.06 -42.74
C ALA A 167 -3.00 -10.31 -42.96
N GLY A 168 -3.87 -9.43 -42.45
CA GLY A 168 -5.32 -9.56 -42.52
C GLY A 168 -5.91 -10.54 -41.50
N VAL A 169 -5.12 -10.99 -40.52
CA VAL A 169 -5.56 -11.87 -39.43
C VAL A 169 -6.21 -11.03 -38.34
N LEU A 170 -7.27 -11.55 -37.72
CA LEU A 170 -7.96 -10.86 -36.64
C LEU A 170 -7.05 -10.70 -35.42
N VAL A 171 -6.92 -9.47 -34.91
CA VAL A 171 -5.97 -9.17 -33.81
C VAL A 171 -6.34 -9.91 -32.52
N HIS A 172 -7.63 -10.07 -32.24
CA HIS A 172 -8.13 -10.77 -31.06
C HIS A 172 -9.08 -11.91 -31.46
N ASP A 173 -8.54 -13.14 -31.43
CA ASP A 173 -9.23 -14.39 -31.74
C ASP A 173 -9.37 -15.27 -30.48
N PHE A 174 -10.61 -15.62 -30.15
CA PHE A 174 -10.99 -16.46 -29.00
C PHE A 174 -11.30 -17.92 -29.37
N THR A 175 -11.00 -18.34 -30.60
CA THR A 175 -11.29 -19.72 -31.07
C THR A 175 -10.56 -20.75 -30.21
N ASP A 176 -11.35 -21.60 -29.54
CA ASP A 176 -10.92 -22.69 -28.68
C ASP A 176 -11.95 -23.82 -28.73
N LYS A 177 -11.99 -24.55 -29.85
CA LYS A 177 -13.05 -25.53 -30.13
C LYS A 177 -13.07 -26.65 -29.09
N LEU A 178 -14.25 -26.90 -28.53
CA LEU A 178 -14.51 -28.02 -27.62
C LEU A 178 -14.31 -29.36 -28.34
N ASN A 179 -13.49 -30.23 -27.76
CA ASN A 179 -13.20 -31.57 -28.26
C ASN A 179 -14.44 -32.50 -28.25
N GLU A 180 -14.30 -33.70 -28.80
CA GLU A 180 -15.42 -34.63 -29.01
C GLU A 180 -16.03 -35.13 -27.68
N ASP A 181 -15.22 -35.32 -26.64
CA ASP A 181 -15.67 -35.80 -25.33
C ASP A 181 -16.14 -34.67 -24.39
N GLY A 182 -16.00 -33.40 -24.81
CA GLY A 182 -16.48 -32.24 -24.07
C GLY A 182 -15.64 -31.87 -22.85
N THR A 183 -14.40 -32.36 -22.75
CA THR A 183 -13.52 -32.15 -21.59
C THR A 183 -12.46 -31.06 -21.81
N GLU A 184 -12.08 -30.76 -23.05
CA GLU A 184 -11.05 -29.76 -23.40
C GLU A 184 -11.55 -28.79 -24.49
N GLY A 185 -11.18 -27.52 -24.35
CA GLY A 185 -11.67 -26.41 -25.17
C GLY A 185 -12.68 -25.54 -24.42
N TRP A 186 -13.03 -24.38 -24.98
CA TRP A 186 -13.77 -23.30 -24.31
C TRP A 186 -13.15 -22.86 -22.97
N ASP A 187 -11.83 -22.67 -22.90
CA ASP A 187 -11.16 -22.16 -21.71
C ASP A 187 -11.61 -20.71 -21.42
N THR A 188 -12.33 -20.55 -20.32
CA THR A 188 -12.84 -19.26 -19.83
C THR A 188 -12.01 -18.70 -18.67
N ARG A 189 -10.88 -19.33 -18.30
CA ARG A 189 -10.04 -18.89 -17.17
C ARG A 189 -9.52 -17.47 -17.38
N PHE A 190 -9.12 -17.14 -18.61
CA PHE A 190 -8.58 -15.82 -18.94
C PHE A 190 -9.55 -14.67 -18.61
N LEU A 191 -10.87 -14.90 -18.54
CA LEU A 191 -11.86 -13.85 -18.23
C LEU A 191 -11.68 -13.30 -16.82
N GLY A 192 -11.32 -14.17 -15.88
CA GLY A 192 -11.08 -13.75 -14.52
C GLY A 192 -9.70 -13.10 -14.32
N ASP A 193 -8.67 -13.57 -15.04
CA ASP A 193 -7.36 -12.88 -15.14
C ASP A 193 -7.55 -11.48 -15.72
N LEU A 194 -8.30 -11.38 -16.82
CA LEU A 194 -8.60 -10.14 -17.52
C LEU A 194 -9.29 -9.16 -16.56
N TYR A 195 -10.35 -9.60 -15.89
CA TYR A 195 -11.11 -8.76 -14.97
C TYR A 195 -10.26 -8.22 -13.82
N GLN A 196 -9.41 -9.07 -13.23
CA GLN A 196 -8.54 -8.71 -12.12
C GLN A 196 -7.68 -7.49 -12.45
N ASP A 197 -7.16 -7.40 -13.67
CA ASP A 197 -6.19 -6.37 -14.06
C ASP A 197 -6.75 -5.29 -15.00
N LEU A 198 -8.02 -5.36 -15.37
CA LEU A 198 -8.66 -4.41 -16.29
C LEU A 198 -8.81 -3.00 -15.68
N SER A 199 -9.02 -2.89 -14.37
CA SER A 199 -9.10 -1.62 -13.65
C SER A 199 -8.38 -1.69 -12.29
N GLU A 200 -7.31 -0.91 -12.15
CA GLU A 200 -6.54 -0.81 -10.90
C GLU A 200 -7.39 -0.28 -9.73
N ALA A 201 -8.32 0.63 -10.04
CA ALA A 201 -9.29 1.15 -9.07
C ALA A 201 -10.22 0.04 -8.56
N ALA A 202 -10.80 -0.77 -9.48
CA ALA A 202 -11.66 -1.89 -9.10
C ALA A 202 -10.89 -2.97 -8.31
N ARG A 203 -9.67 -3.31 -8.74
CA ARG A 203 -8.79 -4.26 -8.04
C ARG A 203 -8.51 -3.81 -6.61
N THR A 204 -8.24 -2.52 -6.40
CA THR A 204 -7.94 -1.95 -5.08
C THR A 204 -9.19 -1.86 -4.19
N THR A 205 -10.34 -1.49 -4.74
CA THR A 205 -11.59 -1.32 -3.99
C THR A 205 -12.18 -2.65 -3.55
N TYR A 206 -12.20 -3.65 -4.44
CA TYR A 206 -12.84 -4.95 -4.20
C TYR A 206 -11.86 -6.06 -3.81
N ALA A 207 -10.57 -5.75 -3.68
CA ALA A 207 -9.51 -6.72 -3.37
C ALA A 207 -9.54 -7.94 -4.31
N LEU A 208 -9.71 -7.69 -5.61
CA LEU A 208 -9.85 -8.74 -6.62
C LEU A 208 -8.55 -9.53 -6.74
N LEU A 209 -8.58 -10.78 -6.31
CA LEU A 209 -7.46 -11.69 -6.45
C LEU A 209 -7.97 -13.11 -6.70
N GLN A 210 -7.56 -13.70 -7.81
CA GLN A 210 -7.86 -15.09 -8.07
C GLN A 210 -6.95 -16.03 -7.29
N THR A 211 -7.56 -17.03 -6.65
CA THR A 211 -6.83 -18.18 -6.11
C THR A 211 -6.27 -19.00 -7.29
N PRO A 212 -5.00 -19.43 -7.27
CA PRO A 212 -4.47 -20.36 -8.28
C PRO A 212 -5.07 -21.77 -8.18
N GLU A 213 -5.19 -22.45 -9.31
CA GLU A 213 -5.80 -23.80 -9.43
C GLU A 213 -5.18 -24.83 -8.50
N PHE A 214 -3.86 -24.91 -8.41
CA PHE A 214 -3.19 -25.89 -7.54
C PHE A 214 -3.52 -25.69 -6.04
N VAL A 215 -3.83 -24.45 -5.62
CA VAL A 215 -4.26 -24.15 -4.24
C VAL A 215 -5.74 -24.48 -4.07
N GLU A 216 -6.56 -24.17 -5.07
CA GLU A 216 -7.98 -24.49 -5.10
C GLU A 216 -8.19 -26.01 -5.01
N GLU A 217 -7.53 -26.78 -5.87
CA GLU A 217 -7.59 -28.24 -5.89
C GLU A 217 -7.15 -28.83 -4.55
N PHE A 218 -6.03 -28.34 -4.00
CA PHE A 218 -5.55 -28.78 -2.70
C PHE A 218 -6.59 -28.58 -1.59
N ILE A 219 -7.22 -27.40 -1.53
CA ILE A 219 -8.25 -27.13 -0.51
C ILE A 219 -9.49 -28.00 -0.74
N LEU A 220 -9.90 -28.23 -1.98
CA LEU A 220 -11.00 -29.15 -2.30
C LEU A 220 -10.66 -30.59 -1.92
N ASP A 221 -9.44 -31.07 -2.14
CA ASP A 221 -9.00 -32.43 -1.73
C ASP A 221 -9.10 -32.60 -0.21
N ARG A 222 -8.71 -31.57 0.57
CA ARG A 222 -8.77 -31.61 2.03
C ARG A 222 -10.16 -31.38 2.62
N THR A 223 -11.14 -30.93 1.83
CA THR A 223 -12.49 -30.60 2.32
C THR A 223 -13.60 -31.42 1.69
N MET A 224 -13.67 -31.45 0.36
CA MET A 224 -14.72 -32.11 -0.40
C MET A 224 -14.58 -33.63 -0.37
N ASP A 225 -13.38 -34.19 -0.52
CA ASP A 225 -13.21 -35.65 -0.51
C ASP A 225 -13.60 -36.28 0.85
N PRO A 226 -13.21 -35.70 2.01
CA PRO A 226 -13.75 -36.14 3.30
C PRO A 226 -15.26 -36.01 3.39
N ALA A 227 -15.86 -34.92 2.88
CA ALA A 227 -17.30 -34.73 2.89
C ALA A 227 -18.03 -35.76 2.01
N VAL A 228 -17.50 -36.09 0.82
CA VAL A 228 -18.06 -37.12 -0.05
C VAL A 228 -18.00 -38.49 0.64
N ARG A 229 -16.91 -38.81 1.34
CA ARG A 229 -16.81 -40.07 2.12
C ARG A 229 -17.83 -40.14 3.26
N GLU A 230 -18.18 -39.00 3.87
CA GLU A 230 -19.07 -38.93 5.03
C GLU A 230 -20.55 -38.84 4.64
N PHE A 231 -20.90 -38.10 3.59
CA PHE A 231 -22.29 -37.78 3.21
C PHE A 231 -22.74 -38.36 1.87
N GLY A 232 -21.83 -38.90 1.05
CA GLY A 232 -22.07 -39.20 -0.36
C GLY A 232 -22.02 -37.95 -1.24
N TYR A 233 -21.98 -38.15 -2.56
CA TYR A 233 -21.93 -37.03 -3.52
C TYR A 233 -23.32 -36.56 -3.94
N GLU A 234 -24.37 -37.37 -3.76
CA GLU A 234 -25.70 -37.12 -4.28
C GLU A 234 -26.44 -35.99 -3.56
N ASN A 235 -26.18 -35.81 -2.27
CA ASN A 235 -26.80 -34.78 -1.43
C ASN A 235 -25.83 -33.66 -1.08
N LEU A 236 -24.62 -33.68 -1.62
CA LEU A 236 -23.57 -32.74 -1.24
C LEU A 236 -23.97 -31.31 -1.63
N LYS A 237 -23.68 -30.37 -0.73
CA LYS A 237 -23.93 -28.94 -0.95
C LYS A 237 -22.69 -28.19 -0.52
N MET A 238 -22.13 -27.41 -1.43
CA MET A 238 -21.00 -26.54 -1.17
C MET A 238 -21.37 -25.07 -1.36
N ILE A 239 -20.70 -24.19 -0.61
CA ILE A 239 -20.75 -22.74 -0.86
C ILE A 239 -19.34 -22.13 -0.83
N ASP A 240 -19.11 -21.18 -1.73
CA ASP A 240 -18.06 -20.16 -1.60
C ASP A 240 -18.70 -18.79 -1.32
N PRO A 241 -18.66 -18.28 -0.07
CA PRO A 241 -19.30 -17.02 0.29
C PRO A 241 -18.48 -15.78 -0.14
N THR A 242 -17.38 -15.98 -0.87
CA THR A 242 -16.51 -14.94 -1.45
C THR A 242 -16.04 -15.40 -2.83
N CYS A 243 -17.00 -15.80 -3.68
CA CYS A 243 -16.71 -16.65 -4.83
C CYS A 243 -15.90 -15.96 -5.93
N GLY A 244 -15.83 -14.62 -5.94
CA GLY A 244 -15.19 -13.85 -6.99
C GLY A 244 -15.69 -14.30 -8.37
N SER A 245 -14.75 -14.61 -9.25
CA SER A 245 -15.02 -15.13 -10.60
C SER A 245 -15.41 -16.63 -10.65
N GLY A 246 -15.66 -17.27 -9.50
CA GLY A 246 -16.23 -18.62 -9.39
C GLY A 246 -15.24 -19.78 -9.36
N HIS A 247 -13.97 -19.58 -8.96
CA HIS A 247 -12.94 -20.60 -9.11
C HIS A 247 -13.25 -21.90 -8.33
N PHE A 248 -13.46 -21.81 -7.00
CA PHE A 248 -13.85 -22.96 -6.19
C PHE A 248 -15.17 -23.60 -6.63
N VAL A 249 -16.13 -22.76 -7.06
CA VAL A 249 -17.44 -23.23 -7.57
C VAL A 249 -17.26 -24.09 -8.82
N LEU A 250 -16.43 -23.64 -9.77
CA LEU A 250 -16.14 -24.39 -11.00
C LEU A 250 -15.37 -25.67 -10.72
N GLY A 251 -14.36 -25.64 -9.84
CA GLY A 251 -13.59 -26.81 -9.43
C GLY A 251 -14.47 -27.88 -8.79
N ALA A 252 -15.33 -27.48 -7.85
CA ALA A 252 -16.29 -28.37 -7.21
C ALA A 252 -17.33 -28.92 -8.20
N PHE A 253 -17.83 -28.08 -9.13
CA PHE A 253 -18.77 -28.50 -10.17
C PHE A 253 -18.17 -29.61 -11.05
N ARG A 254 -16.94 -29.42 -11.56
CA ARG A 254 -16.25 -30.43 -12.39
C ARG A 254 -16.06 -31.75 -11.64
N ARG A 255 -15.66 -31.69 -10.36
CA ARG A 255 -15.52 -32.87 -9.49
C ARG A 255 -16.85 -33.61 -9.32
N LEU A 256 -17.95 -32.88 -9.10
CA LEU A 256 -19.29 -33.47 -8.97
C LEU A 256 -19.77 -34.10 -10.28
N VAL A 257 -19.57 -33.45 -11.43
CA VAL A 257 -19.91 -34.03 -12.73
C VAL A 257 -19.18 -35.37 -12.93
N ARG A 258 -17.88 -35.43 -12.60
CA ARG A 258 -17.10 -36.68 -12.64
C ARG A 258 -17.69 -37.75 -11.71
N LEU A 259 -17.96 -37.41 -10.45
CA LEU A 259 -18.53 -38.35 -9.46
C LEU A 259 -19.91 -38.88 -9.88
N TRP A 260 -20.79 -38.02 -10.41
CA TRP A 260 -22.07 -38.43 -10.98
C TRP A 260 -21.88 -39.33 -12.22
N GLY A 261 -20.87 -39.04 -13.04
CA GLY A 261 -20.52 -39.83 -14.21
C GLY A 261 -20.06 -41.25 -13.88
N GLU A 262 -19.17 -41.38 -12.89
CA GLU A 262 -18.60 -42.64 -12.42
C GLU A 262 -19.62 -43.47 -11.62
N GLY A 263 -20.37 -42.83 -10.73
CA GLY A 263 -21.32 -43.52 -9.85
C GLY A 263 -22.65 -43.90 -10.50
N GLN A 264 -23.11 -43.14 -11.51
CA GLN A 264 -24.37 -43.40 -12.21
C GLN A 264 -24.24 -43.28 -13.75
N PRO A 265 -23.45 -44.14 -14.42
CA PRO A 265 -23.16 -44.06 -15.85
C PRO A 265 -24.38 -44.30 -16.76
N GLY A 266 -25.51 -44.76 -16.23
CA GLY A 266 -26.79 -44.91 -16.96
C GLY A 266 -27.76 -43.72 -16.84
N ARG A 267 -27.48 -42.73 -15.97
CA ARG A 267 -28.36 -41.55 -15.80
C ARG A 267 -28.24 -40.58 -16.96
N ASP A 268 -29.29 -39.86 -17.34
CA ASP A 268 -29.19 -38.86 -18.40
C ASP A 268 -28.08 -37.82 -18.12
N LEU A 269 -27.34 -37.42 -19.14
CA LEU A 269 -26.19 -36.52 -19.02
C LEU A 269 -26.60 -35.16 -18.43
N HIS A 270 -27.71 -34.59 -18.91
CA HIS A 270 -28.20 -33.30 -18.43
C HIS A 270 -28.71 -33.40 -17.00
N GLU A 271 -29.31 -34.52 -16.60
CA GLU A 271 -29.68 -34.72 -15.19
C GLU A 271 -28.47 -34.74 -14.25
N ARG A 272 -27.35 -35.34 -14.67
CA ARG A 272 -26.09 -35.35 -13.89
C ARG A 272 -25.53 -33.93 -13.76
N VAL A 273 -25.47 -33.19 -14.86
CA VAL A 273 -25.01 -31.80 -14.89
C VAL A 273 -25.91 -30.89 -14.03
N ARG A 274 -27.23 -31.05 -14.13
CA ARG A 274 -28.20 -30.33 -13.30
C ARG A 274 -28.02 -30.62 -11.81
N ALA A 275 -27.79 -31.88 -11.43
CA ALA A 275 -27.54 -32.26 -10.04
C ALA A 275 -26.22 -31.69 -9.51
N ALA A 276 -25.17 -31.67 -10.34
CA ALA A 276 -23.90 -31.02 -9.99
C ALA A 276 -24.06 -29.50 -9.83
N LEU A 277 -24.84 -28.83 -10.68
CA LEU A 277 -25.15 -27.40 -10.55
C LEU A 277 -25.93 -27.09 -9.27
N ASP A 278 -26.94 -27.90 -8.92
CA ASP A 278 -27.75 -27.68 -7.70
C ASP A 278 -26.95 -27.85 -6.40
N SER A 279 -25.77 -28.47 -6.48
CA SER A 279 -24.88 -28.71 -5.35
C SER A 279 -23.92 -27.54 -5.10
N VAL A 280 -23.65 -26.68 -6.10
CA VAL A 280 -22.65 -25.60 -6.00
C VAL A 280 -23.29 -24.23 -5.84
N HIS A 281 -22.81 -23.46 -4.86
CA HIS A 281 -23.36 -22.14 -4.52
C HIS A 281 -22.24 -21.13 -4.33
N GLY A 282 -22.52 -19.85 -4.60
CA GLY A 282 -21.54 -18.79 -4.40
C GLY A 282 -22.16 -17.42 -4.21
N VAL A 283 -21.46 -16.57 -3.47
CA VAL A 283 -21.86 -15.18 -3.26
C VAL A 283 -20.63 -14.28 -3.35
N ASP A 284 -20.76 -13.13 -4.01
CA ASP A 284 -19.73 -12.09 -4.00
C ASP A 284 -20.37 -10.70 -3.98
N LEU A 285 -19.69 -9.73 -3.38
CA LEU A 285 -20.16 -8.34 -3.31
C LEU A 285 -20.13 -7.67 -4.70
N ASN A 286 -19.26 -8.16 -5.58
CA ASN A 286 -18.98 -7.51 -6.85
C ASN A 286 -19.81 -8.11 -8.00
N PRO A 287 -20.73 -7.32 -8.62
CA PRO A 287 -21.59 -7.82 -9.67
C PRO A 287 -20.84 -8.34 -10.91
N PHE A 288 -19.65 -7.80 -11.21
CA PHE A 288 -18.84 -8.25 -12.35
C PHE A 288 -18.21 -9.61 -12.11
N ALA A 289 -17.70 -9.83 -10.90
CA ALA A 289 -17.10 -11.11 -10.52
C ALA A 289 -18.16 -12.22 -10.61
N VAL A 290 -19.37 -11.95 -10.08
CA VAL A 290 -20.52 -12.86 -10.18
C VAL A 290 -20.97 -13.07 -11.62
N ALA A 291 -21.03 -12.03 -12.47
CA ALA A 291 -21.38 -12.18 -13.88
C ALA A 291 -20.38 -13.09 -14.63
N ILE A 292 -19.08 -12.92 -14.38
CA ILE A 292 -18.03 -13.80 -14.92
C ILE A 292 -18.20 -15.22 -14.38
N ALA A 293 -18.45 -15.39 -13.08
CA ALA A 293 -18.67 -16.69 -12.47
C ALA A 293 -19.88 -17.42 -13.09
N ARG A 294 -21.00 -16.70 -13.30
CA ARG A 294 -22.21 -17.21 -13.98
C ARG A 294 -21.91 -17.64 -15.41
N PHE A 295 -21.19 -16.82 -16.18
CA PHE A 295 -20.78 -17.16 -17.55
C PHE A 295 -19.90 -18.42 -17.60
N ARG A 296 -18.85 -18.43 -16.79
CA ARG A 296 -17.89 -19.54 -16.73
C ARG A 296 -18.56 -20.85 -16.33
N LEU A 297 -19.45 -20.80 -15.33
CA LEU A 297 -20.18 -21.98 -14.87
C LEU A 297 -21.18 -22.47 -15.93
N LEU A 298 -21.88 -21.55 -16.61
CA LEU A 298 -22.78 -21.89 -17.71
C LEU A 298 -22.04 -22.58 -18.87
N VAL A 299 -20.94 -21.99 -19.34
CA VAL A 299 -20.13 -22.56 -20.44
C VAL A 299 -19.59 -23.94 -20.05
N ALA A 300 -19.09 -24.10 -18.81
CA ALA A 300 -18.63 -25.40 -18.31
C ALA A 300 -19.76 -26.42 -18.24
N ALA A 301 -20.98 -26.00 -17.85
CA ALA A 301 -22.14 -26.88 -17.80
C ALA A 301 -22.68 -27.23 -19.19
N MET A 302 -22.63 -26.32 -20.15
CA MET A 302 -22.95 -26.57 -21.55
C MET A 302 -22.02 -27.61 -22.15
N ALA A 303 -20.70 -27.46 -21.94
CA ALA A 303 -19.69 -28.41 -22.39
C ALA A 303 -19.95 -29.81 -21.80
N ALA A 304 -20.09 -29.90 -20.48
CA ALA A 304 -20.37 -31.15 -19.78
C ALA A 304 -21.72 -31.78 -20.16
N GLY A 305 -22.70 -30.96 -20.55
CA GLY A 305 -24.02 -31.39 -21.00
C GLY A 305 -24.11 -31.69 -22.49
N GLY A 306 -23.05 -31.49 -23.28
CA GLY A 306 -23.08 -31.66 -24.73
C GLY A 306 -23.94 -30.61 -25.47
N VAL A 307 -24.25 -29.48 -24.85
CA VAL A 307 -25.01 -28.36 -25.46
C VAL A 307 -24.06 -27.43 -26.18
N ARG A 308 -24.24 -27.25 -27.49
CA ARG A 308 -23.28 -26.53 -28.34
C ARG A 308 -23.66 -25.09 -28.67
N THR A 309 -24.91 -24.69 -28.50
CA THR A 309 -25.37 -23.31 -28.78
C THR A 309 -26.12 -22.70 -27.60
N MET A 310 -26.07 -21.37 -27.48
CA MET A 310 -26.84 -20.62 -26.48
C MET A 310 -28.35 -20.80 -26.66
N ALA A 311 -28.84 -20.93 -27.89
CA ALA A 311 -30.25 -21.18 -28.17
C ALA A 311 -30.72 -22.54 -27.63
N ASP A 312 -29.87 -23.57 -27.70
CA ASP A 312 -30.20 -24.91 -27.19
C ASP A 312 -30.24 -24.97 -25.66
N THR A 313 -29.63 -24.01 -24.96
CA THR A 313 -29.72 -23.93 -23.49
C THR A 313 -31.16 -23.78 -23.00
N ALA A 314 -32.05 -23.18 -23.80
CA ALA A 314 -33.46 -23.00 -23.47
C ALA A 314 -34.25 -24.31 -23.33
N ARG A 315 -33.68 -25.44 -23.80
CA ARG A 315 -34.29 -26.78 -23.69
C ARG A 315 -34.11 -27.42 -22.31
N PHE A 316 -33.23 -26.88 -21.48
CA PHE A 316 -32.83 -27.47 -20.20
C PHE A 316 -32.91 -26.45 -19.06
N GLU A 317 -33.02 -26.97 -17.84
CA GLU A 317 -32.96 -26.16 -16.61
C GLU A 317 -31.50 -26.08 -16.11
N TRP A 318 -31.04 -24.86 -15.82
CA TRP A 318 -29.67 -24.60 -15.35
C TRP A 318 -29.70 -23.90 -13.98
N PRO A 319 -29.70 -24.66 -12.86
CA PRO A 319 -29.81 -24.07 -11.51
C PRO A 319 -28.48 -23.44 -11.08
N ILE A 320 -28.18 -22.24 -11.57
CA ILE A 320 -26.97 -21.48 -11.21
C ILE A 320 -27.23 -20.67 -9.94
N HIS A 321 -26.71 -21.17 -8.81
CA HIS A 321 -26.88 -20.56 -7.48
C HIS A 321 -25.75 -19.58 -7.11
N LEU A 322 -25.58 -18.54 -7.93
CA LEU A 322 -24.58 -17.49 -7.74
C LEU A 322 -25.26 -16.13 -7.54
N ALA A 323 -25.01 -15.44 -6.42
CA ALA A 323 -25.70 -14.20 -6.06
C ALA A 323 -24.74 -13.01 -5.83
N VAL A 324 -25.21 -11.80 -6.14
CA VAL A 324 -24.56 -10.53 -5.83
C VAL A 324 -25.04 -10.03 -4.48
N GLY A 325 -24.13 -9.95 -3.51
CA GLY A 325 -24.40 -9.29 -2.23
C GLY A 325 -23.40 -9.59 -1.13
N ASP A 326 -23.68 -9.05 0.06
CA ASP A 326 -22.78 -9.15 1.21
C ASP A 326 -23.06 -10.41 2.05
N SER A 327 -22.21 -11.43 1.90
CA SER A 327 -22.26 -12.69 2.66
C SER A 327 -22.15 -12.55 4.18
N LEU A 328 -21.63 -11.41 4.68
CA LEU A 328 -21.52 -11.13 6.10
C LEU A 328 -22.83 -10.61 6.70
N ILE A 329 -23.78 -10.12 5.91
CA ILE A 329 -25.07 -9.62 6.42
C ILE A 329 -26.08 -10.77 6.46
N LYS A 330 -26.63 -11.03 7.65
CA LYS A 330 -27.65 -12.07 7.85
C LYS A 330 -28.96 -11.63 7.18
N HIS A 331 -29.44 -12.38 6.19
CA HIS A 331 -30.76 -12.14 5.61
C HIS A 331 -31.84 -12.42 6.67
N ARG A 332 -32.60 -11.39 7.08
CA ARG A 332 -33.80 -11.58 7.91
C ARG A 332 -34.89 -12.15 7.01
N ASN A 333 -35.02 -13.47 6.97
CA ASN A 333 -36.16 -14.13 6.33
C ASN A 333 -37.46 -13.56 6.90
N ARG A 334 -38.25 -12.90 6.05
CA ARG A 334 -39.61 -12.37 6.34
C ARG A 334 -40.67 -13.48 6.45
N GLN A 335 -40.33 -14.69 6.88
CA GLN A 335 -41.30 -15.77 7.11
C GLN A 335 -41.10 -16.43 8.47
N GLY A 336 -41.95 -16.02 9.42
CA GLY A 336 -42.56 -16.94 10.39
C GLY A 336 -41.78 -17.28 11.65
N ASN A 337 -41.50 -16.30 12.53
CA ASN A 337 -41.41 -16.58 13.97
C ASN A 337 -42.53 -15.81 14.68
N LEU A 338 -43.60 -16.53 15.03
CA LEU A 338 -44.80 -16.04 15.71
C LEU A 338 -44.56 -15.68 17.20
N PHE A 339 -43.32 -15.49 17.64
CA PHE A 339 -42.95 -15.32 19.04
C PHE A 339 -41.86 -14.26 19.30
N GLU A 340 -41.91 -13.11 18.63
CA GLU A 340 -41.26 -11.90 19.15
C GLU A 340 -42.21 -10.71 19.09
N ASN A 341 -43.22 -10.74 19.96
CA ASN A 341 -43.77 -9.51 20.51
C ASN A 341 -42.78 -9.04 21.58
N LEU A 342 -42.11 -7.91 21.34
CA LEU A 342 -41.98 -6.76 22.26
C LEU A 342 -40.96 -5.75 21.70
N ASN A 343 -41.50 -4.65 21.13
CA ASN A 343 -40.92 -3.31 21.09
C ASN A 343 -39.50 -3.10 20.55
N SER A 344 -39.35 -3.09 19.21
CA SER A 344 -38.38 -2.19 18.57
C SER A 344 -38.94 -1.66 17.25
N SER A 345 -39.48 -0.44 17.27
CA SER A 345 -39.91 0.33 16.10
C SER A 345 -38.73 0.97 15.34
N ASP A 346 -37.55 0.36 15.39
CA ASP A 346 -36.41 0.73 14.55
C ASP A 346 -36.25 -0.33 13.46
N SER A 347 -37.03 -0.18 12.38
CA SER A 347 -36.65 -0.78 11.11
C SER A 347 -35.31 -0.17 10.72
N ASP A 348 -34.24 -0.95 10.79
CA ASP A 348 -32.88 -0.54 10.46
C ASP A 348 -32.86 -0.19 8.94
N GLU A 349 -33.14 1.07 8.57
CA GLU A 349 -33.22 1.56 7.18
C GLU A 349 -31.95 1.22 6.38
N LEU A 350 -30.82 1.00 7.06
CA LEU A 350 -29.56 0.52 6.48
C LEU A 350 -29.62 -0.91 5.95
N ALA A 351 -30.43 -1.79 6.53
CA ALA A 351 -30.63 -3.15 6.07
C ALA A 351 -31.61 -3.25 4.88
N GLU A 352 -32.43 -2.21 4.64
CA GLU A 352 -33.40 -2.17 3.54
C GLU A 352 -32.86 -1.51 2.26
N PHE A 353 -31.81 -0.66 2.35
CA PHE A 353 -31.17 -0.09 1.16
C PHE A 353 -30.36 -1.13 0.39
N LYS A 354 -30.70 -1.31 -0.90
CA LYS A 354 -30.01 -2.21 -1.84
C LYS A 354 -29.51 -1.39 -3.01
N TYR A 355 -28.27 -1.62 -3.42
CA TYR A 355 -27.86 -1.17 -4.75
C TYR A 355 -28.67 -1.91 -5.80
N ILE A 356 -28.95 -1.24 -6.91
CA ILE A 356 -29.68 -1.82 -8.05
C ILE A 356 -29.04 -3.14 -8.51
N THR A 357 -27.75 -3.34 -8.29
CA THR A 357 -26.98 -4.52 -8.72
C THR A 357 -27.09 -5.73 -7.80
N GLU A 358 -27.64 -5.61 -6.59
CA GLU A 358 -27.75 -6.72 -5.61
C GLU A 358 -28.99 -7.59 -5.87
N ASP A 359 -28.84 -8.93 -5.82
CA ASP A 359 -29.90 -9.90 -6.16
C ASP A 359 -30.04 -11.08 -5.17
N LEU A 360 -29.47 -10.99 -3.96
CA LEU A 360 -29.57 -12.03 -2.92
C LEU A 360 -30.99 -12.53 -2.61
N ASP A 361 -32.02 -11.70 -2.76
CA ASP A 361 -33.42 -12.10 -2.52
C ASP A 361 -33.92 -13.16 -3.51
N GLU A 362 -33.31 -13.24 -4.70
CA GLU A 362 -33.66 -14.22 -5.73
C GLU A 362 -33.13 -15.63 -5.39
N TYR A 363 -32.31 -15.76 -4.33
CA TYR A 363 -31.71 -17.01 -3.86
C TYR A 363 -32.05 -17.33 -2.39
N PRO A 364 -33.31 -17.70 -2.07
CA PRO A 364 -33.74 -17.94 -0.70
C PRO A 364 -32.87 -18.96 0.05
N GLY A 365 -32.38 -18.55 1.22
CA GLY A 365 -31.61 -19.42 2.13
C GLY A 365 -30.20 -19.76 1.66
N ILE A 366 -29.66 -19.13 0.61
CA ILE A 366 -28.25 -19.32 0.18
C ILE A 366 -27.25 -18.97 1.31
N LEU A 367 -27.61 -18.06 2.21
CA LEU A 367 -26.80 -17.68 3.37
C LEU A 367 -27.27 -18.30 4.70
N ARG A 368 -28.10 -19.36 4.64
CA ARG A 368 -28.60 -20.06 5.84
C ARG A 368 -27.47 -20.78 6.56
N GLN A 369 -27.31 -20.50 7.86
CA GLN A 369 -26.32 -21.19 8.70
C GLN A 369 -26.58 -22.70 8.76
N GLY A 370 -25.51 -23.49 8.83
CA GLY A 370 -25.59 -24.95 8.95
C GLY A 370 -26.11 -25.69 7.70
N ARG A 371 -26.13 -25.05 6.52
CA ARG A 371 -26.70 -25.64 5.29
C ARG A 371 -25.71 -26.51 4.51
N TYR A 372 -24.41 -26.27 4.65
CA TYR A 372 -23.42 -26.73 3.68
C TYR A 372 -22.51 -27.84 4.22
N HIS A 373 -22.31 -28.87 3.42
CA HIS A 373 -21.39 -29.97 3.71
C HIS A 373 -19.93 -29.56 3.48
N VAL A 374 -19.70 -28.60 2.58
CA VAL A 374 -18.39 -28.04 2.25
C VAL A 374 -18.49 -26.51 2.19
N VAL A 375 -17.62 -25.80 2.88
CA VAL A 375 -17.50 -24.33 2.77
C VAL A 375 -16.06 -24.00 2.44
N VAL A 376 -15.83 -23.40 1.27
CA VAL A 376 -14.50 -23.05 0.79
C VAL A 376 -14.42 -21.60 0.34
N GLY A 377 -13.22 -21.06 0.16
CA GLY A 377 -13.05 -19.72 -0.37
C GLY A 377 -11.76 -19.02 0.05
N ASN A 378 -11.57 -17.84 -0.53
CA ASN A 378 -10.45 -16.94 -0.28
C ASN A 378 -11.00 -15.56 0.11
N PRO A 379 -11.23 -15.29 1.41
CA PRO A 379 -11.86 -14.05 1.84
C PRO A 379 -10.97 -12.82 1.62
N PRO A 380 -11.53 -11.60 1.49
CA PRO A 380 -10.76 -10.39 1.20
C PRO A 380 -9.87 -9.93 2.37
N TYR A 381 -8.63 -9.50 2.07
CA TYR A 381 -7.61 -9.09 3.07
C TYR A 381 -7.57 -7.57 3.33
N ILE A 382 -8.71 -6.88 3.25
CA ILE A 382 -8.82 -5.43 3.42
C ILE A 382 -9.57 -5.06 4.70
N THR A 383 -9.40 -3.82 5.16
CA THR A 383 -10.15 -3.26 6.30
C THR A 383 -11.43 -2.58 5.84
N VAL A 384 -12.47 -2.58 6.67
CA VAL A 384 -13.74 -1.89 6.39
C VAL A 384 -13.53 -0.38 6.56
N LYS A 385 -13.70 0.37 5.47
CA LYS A 385 -13.53 1.84 5.47
C LYS A 385 -14.78 2.58 5.96
N ASP A 386 -15.97 2.03 5.71
CA ASP A 386 -17.24 2.61 6.13
C ASP A 386 -17.51 2.31 7.62
N LYS A 387 -17.78 3.36 8.40
CA LYS A 387 -17.97 3.24 9.86
C LYS A 387 -19.27 2.50 10.21
N LYS A 388 -20.39 2.79 9.54
CA LYS A 388 -21.68 2.19 9.86
C LYS A 388 -21.68 0.69 9.53
N LEU A 389 -21.08 0.33 8.40
CA LEU A 389 -20.89 -1.06 8.00
C LEU A 389 -19.95 -1.80 8.97
N ASN A 390 -18.87 -1.15 9.40
CA ASN A 390 -17.97 -1.69 10.42
C ASN A 390 -18.72 -1.97 11.74
N ASP A 391 -19.56 -1.03 12.19
CA ASP A 391 -20.37 -1.18 13.40
C ASP A 391 -21.38 -2.34 13.27
N LEU A 392 -22.00 -2.51 12.09
CA LEU A 392 -22.90 -3.63 11.83
C LEU A 392 -22.17 -4.98 11.92
N TYR A 393 -21.03 -5.13 11.26
CA TYR A 393 -20.26 -6.37 11.33
C TYR A 393 -19.79 -6.70 12.75
N ARG A 394 -19.42 -5.70 13.56
CA ARG A 394 -19.07 -5.92 14.97
C ARG A 394 -20.25 -6.45 15.79
N LYS A 395 -21.47 -6.03 15.49
CA LYS A 395 -22.68 -6.57 16.13
C LYS A 395 -22.96 -8.01 15.69
N LEU A 396 -22.61 -8.37 14.46
CA LEU A 396 -22.87 -9.70 13.91
C LEU A 396 -21.80 -10.74 14.25
N TYR A 397 -20.54 -10.32 14.45
CA TYR A 397 -19.38 -11.20 14.63
C TYR A 397 -18.52 -10.76 15.81
N ASP A 398 -18.53 -11.57 16.86
CA ASP A 398 -17.75 -11.37 18.07
C ASP A 398 -16.23 -11.47 17.85
N ALA A 399 -15.77 -12.13 16.78
CA ALA A 399 -14.35 -12.18 16.45
C ALA A 399 -13.74 -10.79 16.13
N CYS A 400 -14.57 -9.80 15.77
CA CYS A 400 -14.11 -8.46 15.36
C CYS A 400 -13.63 -7.61 16.56
N ALA A 401 -12.32 -7.35 16.63
CA ALA A 401 -11.70 -6.47 17.65
C ALA A 401 -10.77 -5.42 17.02
N GLY A 402 -10.69 -4.22 17.60
CA GLY A 402 -9.81 -3.14 17.12
C GLY A 402 -10.02 -2.83 15.62
N THR A 403 -8.98 -2.42 14.91
CA THR A 403 -8.99 -2.32 13.44
C THR A 403 -8.70 -3.70 12.84
N TYR A 404 -9.73 -4.36 12.30
CA TYR A 404 -9.65 -5.73 11.78
C TYR A 404 -9.72 -5.78 10.25
N ALA A 405 -9.19 -6.86 9.66
CA ALA A 405 -9.36 -7.21 8.25
C ALA A 405 -10.63 -8.05 8.05
N LEU A 406 -11.28 -7.93 6.89
CA LEU A 406 -12.51 -8.67 6.55
C LEU A 406 -12.35 -10.19 6.65
N SER A 407 -11.13 -10.72 6.50
CA SER A 407 -10.83 -12.13 6.75
C SER A 407 -11.24 -12.63 8.15
N VAL A 408 -11.33 -11.76 9.16
CA VAL A 408 -11.72 -12.12 10.53
C VAL A 408 -13.21 -12.49 10.63
N PRO A 409 -14.18 -11.61 10.28
CA PRO A 409 -15.58 -12.00 10.27
C PRO A 409 -15.87 -13.12 9.26
N PHE A 410 -15.16 -13.18 8.13
CA PHE A 410 -15.30 -14.29 7.19
C PHE A 410 -14.83 -15.62 7.77
N ALA A 411 -13.70 -15.64 8.49
CA ALA A 411 -13.24 -16.85 9.16
C ALA A 411 -14.33 -17.43 10.07
N GLN A 412 -15.03 -16.57 10.84
CA GLN A 412 -16.19 -17.02 11.62
C GLN A 412 -17.35 -17.48 10.71
N ARG A 413 -17.71 -16.68 9.72
CA ARG A 413 -18.84 -16.93 8.81
C ARG A 413 -18.73 -18.25 8.05
N PHE A 414 -17.54 -18.64 7.62
CA PHE A 414 -17.32 -19.90 6.90
C PHE A 414 -17.76 -21.11 7.75
N PHE A 415 -17.35 -21.14 9.02
CA PHE A 415 -17.77 -22.20 9.96
C PHE A 415 -19.25 -22.13 10.33
N GLU A 416 -19.87 -20.94 10.38
CA GLU A 416 -21.31 -20.83 10.63
C GLU A 416 -22.17 -21.39 9.49
N LEU A 417 -21.70 -21.30 8.24
CA LEU A 417 -22.38 -21.84 7.07
C LEU A 417 -22.28 -23.37 6.99
N ALA A 418 -21.23 -23.95 7.55
CA ALA A 418 -21.00 -25.39 7.57
C ALA A 418 -22.00 -26.11 8.48
N GLN A 419 -22.47 -27.27 8.02
CA GLN A 419 -23.40 -28.13 8.74
C GLN A 419 -22.83 -28.54 10.10
N ALA A 420 -23.67 -28.40 11.14
CA ALA A 420 -23.36 -28.94 12.45
C ALA A 420 -23.67 -30.43 12.45
N GLY A 421 -22.71 -31.23 12.91
CA GLY A 421 -22.89 -32.66 13.11
C GLY A 421 -23.42 -32.98 14.50
N ASP A 422 -23.43 -34.27 14.79
CA ASP A 422 -23.81 -34.80 16.10
C ASP A 422 -22.59 -34.85 17.03
N ALA A 423 -22.73 -34.19 18.19
CA ALA A 423 -21.65 -34.04 19.15
C ALA A 423 -21.29 -35.34 19.87
N GLU A 424 -22.24 -36.27 19.97
CA GLU A 424 -22.04 -37.58 20.62
C GLU A 424 -21.29 -38.54 19.72
N SER A 425 -21.73 -38.71 18.47
CA SER A 425 -21.07 -39.59 17.50
C SER A 425 -19.80 -38.98 16.88
N GLY A 426 -19.69 -37.65 16.84
CA GLY A 426 -18.59 -36.95 16.17
C GLY A 426 -18.70 -36.94 14.64
N HIS A 427 -19.83 -37.39 14.08
CA HIS A 427 -20.11 -37.49 12.66
C HIS A 427 -21.16 -36.46 12.21
N GLY A 428 -21.33 -36.30 10.90
CA GLY A 428 -22.29 -35.40 10.27
C GLY A 428 -21.85 -33.94 10.22
N TYR A 429 -20.57 -33.64 10.45
CA TYR A 429 -20.04 -32.28 10.40
C TYR A 429 -19.61 -31.87 8.99
N GLY A 430 -20.02 -30.69 8.56
CA GLY A 430 -19.51 -30.08 7.33
C GLY A 430 -18.03 -29.70 7.45
N MET A 431 -17.32 -29.73 6.33
CA MET A 431 -15.92 -29.37 6.20
C MET A 431 -15.76 -27.91 5.78
N VAL A 432 -14.77 -27.23 6.36
CA VAL A 432 -14.40 -25.86 6.03
C VAL A 432 -12.96 -25.82 5.57
N GLY A 433 -12.66 -25.14 4.46
CA GLY A 433 -11.30 -24.90 3.99
C GLY A 433 -11.14 -23.50 3.45
N GLN A 434 -10.17 -22.73 3.95
CA GLN A 434 -9.95 -21.38 3.45
C GLN A 434 -8.46 -21.07 3.35
N ILE A 435 -8.09 -20.30 2.32
CA ILE A 435 -6.80 -19.62 2.27
C ILE A 435 -7.00 -18.19 2.74
N THR A 436 -6.22 -17.75 3.72
CA THR A 436 -6.36 -16.41 4.30
C THR A 436 -5.02 -15.78 4.63
N ALA A 437 -4.97 -14.46 4.83
CA ALA A 437 -3.76 -13.79 5.28
C ALA A 437 -3.37 -14.24 6.69
N ASN A 438 -2.10 -14.55 6.93
CA ASN A 438 -1.63 -15.01 8.25
C ASN A 438 -1.62 -13.89 9.33
N SER A 439 -1.94 -12.65 8.96
CA SER A 439 -1.78 -11.49 9.84
C SER A 439 -2.59 -11.52 11.14
N PHE A 440 -3.70 -12.26 11.19
CA PHE A 440 -4.46 -12.47 12.43
C PHE A 440 -3.65 -13.24 13.49
N MET A 441 -2.66 -14.03 13.07
CA MET A 441 -1.80 -14.79 13.98
C MET A 441 -0.98 -13.90 14.90
N LYS A 442 -0.59 -12.71 14.44
CA LYS A 442 0.33 -11.82 15.18
C LYS A 442 -0.21 -10.43 15.48
N ARG A 443 -1.20 -9.94 14.72
CA ARG A 443 -1.78 -8.60 14.93
C ARG A 443 -2.90 -8.63 15.97
N GLU A 444 -2.98 -7.61 16.81
CA GLU A 444 -3.92 -7.51 17.95
C GLU A 444 -5.40 -7.77 17.60
N PHE A 445 -5.84 -7.48 16.38
CA PHE A 445 -7.23 -7.76 16.00
C PHE A 445 -7.57 -9.26 15.96
N GLY A 446 -6.56 -10.14 15.85
CA GLY A 446 -6.75 -11.59 15.78
C GLY A 446 -6.88 -12.28 17.14
N THR A 447 -6.64 -11.57 18.26
CA THR A 447 -6.70 -12.17 19.60
C THR A 447 -8.05 -12.84 19.87
N ARG A 448 -9.18 -12.15 19.62
CA ARG A 448 -10.52 -12.73 19.83
C ARG A 448 -10.80 -13.91 18.92
N LEU A 449 -10.37 -13.84 17.65
CA LEU A 449 -10.54 -14.94 16.70
C LEU A 449 -9.80 -16.21 17.17
N ILE A 450 -8.56 -16.06 17.66
CA ILE A 450 -7.73 -17.17 18.13
C ILE A 450 -8.21 -17.69 19.49
N GLU A 451 -8.24 -16.82 20.50
CA GLU A 451 -8.40 -17.22 21.90
C GLU A 451 -9.85 -17.54 22.25
N THR A 452 -10.82 -17.04 21.47
CA THR A 452 -12.24 -17.37 21.66
C THR A 452 -12.71 -18.36 20.60
N TYR A 453 -12.75 -17.95 19.33
CA TYR A 453 -13.43 -18.74 18.29
C TYR A 453 -12.68 -20.03 17.92
N PHE A 454 -11.45 -19.93 17.39
CA PHE A 454 -10.62 -21.12 17.07
C PHE A 454 -10.23 -21.91 18.33
N GLY A 455 -10.06 -21.21 19.45
CA GLY A 455 -9.72 -21.78 20.75
C GLY A 455 -10.82 -22.69 21.31
N HIS A 456 -12.10 -22.40 21.09
CA HIS A 456 -13.21 -23.06 21.80
C HIS A 456 -14.42 -23.48 20.95
N GLU A 457 -14.81 -22.68 19.95
CA GLU A 457 -16.10 -22.81 19.25
C GLU A 457 -16.04 -23.78 18.05
N VAL A 458 -14.85 -23.96 17.47
CA VAL A 458 -14.65 -24.82 16.29
C VAL A 458 -13.44 -25.75 16.45
N GLU A 459 -13.33 -26.70 15.52
CA GLU A 459 -12.24 -27.66 15.46
C GLU A 459 -11.43 -27.41 14.19
N LEU A 460 -10.29 -26.75 14.33
CA LEU A 460 -9.25 -26.81 13.31
C LEU A 460 -8.60 -28.19 13.32
N THR A 461 -8.57 -28.84 12.17
CA THR A 461 -7.93 -30.15 11.94
C THR A 461 -6.57 -29.98 11.29
N GLU A 462 -6.42 -28.98 10.42
CA GLU A 462 -5.16 -28.68 9.73
C GLU A 462 -4.88 -27.17 9.72
N VAL A 463 -3.63 -26.81 9.99
CA VAL A 463 -3.11 -25.44 9.86
C VAL A 463 -1.84 -25.50 9.03
N ILE A 464 -1.88 -24.91 7.85
CA ILE A 464 -0.81 -25.06 6.86
C ILE A 464 -0.19 -23.70 6.58
N ASP A 465 1.03 -23.48 7.06
CA ASP A 465 1.79 -22.27 6.77
C ASP A 465 2.28 -22.28 5.32
N SER A 466 1.53 -21.62 4.43
CA SER A 466 1.85 -21.47 3.01
C SER A 466 2.64 -20.19 2.72
N SER A 467 3.07 -19.44 3.74
CA SER A 467 3.77 -18.15 3.56
C SER A 467 5.13 -18.26 2.86
N GLY A 468 5.76 -19.45 2.91
CA GLY A 468 7.02 -19.72 2.22
C GLY A 468 6.86 -20.05 0.73
N ALA A 469 5.65 -20.43 0.28
CA ALA A 469 5.39 -20.83 -1.10
C ALA A 469 5.09 -19.62 -2.00
N TYR A 470 5.50 -19.67 -3.27
CA TYR A 470 5.08 -18.68 -4.26
C TYR A 470 3.65 -18.95 -4.71
N ILE A 471 2.71 -18.07 -4.34
CA ILE A 471 1.32 -18.13 -4.81
C ILE A 471 1.09 -16.93 -5.74
N PRO A 472 0.92 -17.13 -7.06
CA PRO A 472 0.70 -16.05 -8.02
C PRO A 472 -0.43 -15.11 -7.61
N GLY A 473 -0.25 -13.81 -7.86
CA GLY A 473 -1.19 -12.76 -7.46
C GLY A 473 -1.11 -12.38 -5.96
N HIS A 474 -0.69 -13.29 -5.08
CA HIS A 474 -0.61 -13.00 -3.65
C HIS A 474 0.72 -12.32 -3.29
N GLY A 475 0.66 -11.04 -2.89
CA GLY A 475 1.77 -10.33 -2.24
C GLY A 475 1.75 -10.42 -0.71
N THR A 476 0.75 -11.07 -0.13
CA THR A 476 0.56 -11.19 1.33
C THR A 476 0.84 -12.63 1.78
N PRO A 477 1.62 -12.85 2.85
CA PRO A 477 1.80 -14.17 3.44
C PRO A 477 0.47 -14.84 3.82
N THR A 478 0.27 -16.08 3.36
CA THR A 478 -0.99 -16.82 3.53
C THR A 478 -0.84 -18.00 4.48
N VAL A 479 -1.98 -18.45 5.00
CA VAL A 479 -2.16 -19.72 5.70
C VAL A 479 -3.41 -20.40 5.13
N ILE A 480 -3.39 -21.72 5.04
CA ILE A 480 -4.57 -22.54 4.74
C ILE A 480 -5.08 -23.15 6.05
N LEU A 481 -6.38 -22.97 6.31
CA LEU A 481 -7.07 -23.50 7.48
C LEU A 481 -8.11 -24.51 7.05
N VAL A 482 -8.06 -25.72 7.62
CA VAL A 482 -9.07 -26.77 7.42
C VAL A 482 -9.67 -27.17 8.76
N GLY A 483 -10.99 -27.35 8.82
CA GLY A 483 -11.66 -27.75 10.05
C GLY A 483 -13.14 -28.08 9.93
N LYS A 484 -13.76 -28.26 11.09
CA LYS A 484 -15.17 -28.60 11.27
C LYS A 484 -15.83 -27.66 12.29
N ARG A 485 -17.14 -27.47 12.17
CA ARG A 485 -17.95 -26.73 13.16
C ARG A 485 -18.23 -27.58 14.43
N ARG A 486 -17.16 -28.07 15.07
CA ARG A 486 -17.20 -28.89 16.28
C ARG A 486 -16.51 -28.17 17.43
N GLY A 487 -17.25 -27.79 18.46
CA GLY A 487 -16.73 -27.08 19.63
C GLY A 487 -16.47 -27.97 20.85
N GLY A 488 -15.97 -27.37 21.92
CA GLY A 488 -15.92 -27.99 23.25
C GLY A 488 -14.83 -29.03 23.47
N LYS A 489 -15.10 -29.99 24.37
CA LYS A 489 -14.11 -30.99 24.85
C LYS A 489 -13.89 -32.17 23.90
N ASN A 490 -14.79 -32.40 22.96
CA ASN A 490 -14.77 -33.57 22.07
C ASN A 490 -13.86 -33.39 20.84
N ARG A 491 -13.11 -32.28 20.77
CA ARG A 491 -12.18 -31.97 19.68
C ARG A 491 -10.88 -32.76 19.81
N SER A 492 -10.18 -32.99 18.70
CA SER A 492 -8.84 -33.56 18.68
C SER A 492 -7.87 -32.77 19.55
N GLY A 493 -7.04 -33.49 20.32
CA GLY A 493 -5.98 -32.92 21.15
C GLY A 493 -4.81 -32.35 20.34
N THR A 494 -4.68 -32.78 19.08
CA THR A 494 -3.65 -32.30 18.14
C THR A 494 -4.24 -31.73 16.86
N ILE A 495 -3.46 -30.90 16.18
CA ILE A 495 -3.74 -30.31 14.88
C ILE A 495 -2.59 -30.64 13.94
N ARG A 496 -2.91 -31.19 12.76
CA ARG A 496 -1.92 -31.42 11.73
C ARG A 496 -1.38 -30.10 11.23
N THR A 497 -0.08 -29.87 11.36
CA THR A 497 0.50 -28.56 11.13
C THR A 497 1.69 -28.64 10.19
N VAL A 498 1.67 -27.82 9.14
CA VAL A 498 2.84 -27.54 8.31
C VAL A 498 3.48 -26.26 8.83
N ARG A 499 4.76 -26.35 9.20
CA ARG A 499 5.59 -25.27 9.73
C ARG A 499 6.65 -24.85 8.72
N SER A 500 6.88 -23.55 8.58
CA SER A 500 7.88 -23.01 7.66
C SER A 500 9.31 -23.22 8.19
N VAL A 501 10.20 -23.69 7.32
CA VAL A 501 11.66 -23.76 7.55
C VAL A 501 12.34 -22.75 6.63
N GLN A 502 12.14 -22.88 5.32
CA GLN A 502 12.69 -22.02 4.28
C GLN A 502 11.58 -21.64 3.27
N GLY A 503 11.64 -20.42 2.73
CA GLY A 503 10.75 -19.98 1.64
C GLY A 503 11.37 -20.33 0.29
N GLU A 504 10.64 -20.15 -0.81
CA GLU A 504 11.23 -20.38 -2.15
C GLU A 504 12.52 -19.55 -2.32
N PRO A 505 13.56 -20.08 -2.96
CA PRO A 505 14.80 -19.33 -3.18
C PRO A 505 14.64 -18.26 -4.27
N ALA A 506 13.75 -18.50 -5.23
CA ALA A 506 13.40 -17.59 -6.30
C ALA A 506 11.95 -17.85 -6.74
N THR A 507 11.37 -16.93 -7.50
CA THR A 507 10.06 -17.15 -8.12
C THR A 507 10.13 -18.33 -9.09
N PRO A 508 9.39 -19.43 -8.85
CA PRO A 508 9.39 -20.58 -9.75
C PRO A 508 8.71 -20.23 -11.09
N GLU A 509 9.13 -20.88 -12.17
CA GLU A 509 8.48 -20.74 -13.48
C GLU A 509 7.03 -21.24 -13.45
N ASP A 510 6.81 -22.36 -12.76
CA ASP A 510 5.50 -22.91 -12.46
C ASP A 510 5.31 -22.99 -10.94
N ALA A 511 4.34 -22.23 -10.43
CA ALA A 511 4.02 -22.15 -9.01
C ALA A 511 3.56 -23.49 -8.42
N ALA A 512 2.89 -24.34 -9.19
CA ALA A 512 2.46 -25.66 -8.73
C ALA A 512 3.65 -26.60 -8.48
N ASN A 513 4.80 -26.30 -9.10
CA ASN A 513 6.06 -27.05 -8.99
C ASN A 513 7.11 -26.34 -8.12
N GLY A 514 6.72 -25.31 -7.36
CA GLY A 514 7.60 -24.65 -6.38
C GLY A 514 8.14 -25.63 -5.33
N LEU A 515 9.35 -25.42 -4.83
CA LEU A 515 10.04 -26.34 -3.92
C LEU A 515 9.32 -26.43 -2.57
N VAL A 516 8.81 -25.31 -2.07
CA VAL A 516 8.03 -25.26 -0.84
C VAL A 516 6.68 -25.90 -1.06
N TRP A 517 5.96 -25.53 -2.13
CA TRP A 517 4.63 -26.10 -2.39
C TRP A 517 4.68 -27.63 -2.57
N LYS A 518 5.63 -28.13 -3.36
CA LYS A 518 5.86 -29.57 -3.53
C LYS A 518 6.19 -30.25 -2.20
N SER A 519 7.01 -29.61 -1.37
CA SER A 519 7.33 -30.12 -0.04
C SER A 519 6.11 -30.19 0.88
N ILE A 520 5.15 -29.27 0.76
CA ILE A 520 3.87 -29.32 1.48
C ILE A 520 3.07 -30.54 1.02
N MET A 521 2.89 -30.70 -0.29
CA MET A 521 2.15 -31.83 -0.89
C MET A 521 2.74 -33.19 -0.51
N ASP A 522 4.07 -33.32 -0.59
CA ASP A 522 4.76 -34.59 -0.36
C ASP A 522 4.78 -35.01 1.12
N GLN A 523 4.62 -34.06 2.05
CA GLN A 523 4.82 -34.27 3.49
C GLN A 523 3.57 -34.08 4.34
N ILE A 524 2.51 -33.39 3.88
CA ILE A 524 1.33 -33.08 4.70
C ILE A 524 0.72 -34.34 5.33
N ASP A 525 0.68 -35.46 4.61
CA ASP A 525 0.14 -36.73 5.12
C ASP A 525 1.18 -37.63 5.83
N LYS A 526 2.37 -37.09 6.14
CA LYS A 526 3.49 -37.77 6.81
C LYS A 526 3.94 -36.98 8.07
N PRO A 527 3.16 -36.96 9.17
CA PRO A 527 3.55 -36.26 10.39
C PRO A 527 4.88 -36.81 10.95
N GLY A 528 5.71 -35.93 11.50
CA GLY A 528 7.09 -36.19 11.91
C GLY A 528 8.13 -36.00 10.81
N SER A 529 7.74 -35.54 9.62
CA SER A 529 8.65 -35.30 8.50
C SER A 529 9.25 -33.88 8.53
N VAL A 530 10.49 -33.77 8.08
CA VAL A 530 11.24 -32.52 7.98
C VAL A 530 12.02 -32.51 6.68
N SER A 531 11.85 -31.45 5.88
CA SER A 531 12.69 -31.13 4.73
C SER A 531 13.43 -29.80 4.94
N GLU A 532 14.20 -29.37 3.94
CA GLU A 532 14.81 -28.04 3.91
C GLU A 532 13.75 -26.91 3.92
N TRP A 533 12.53 -27.20 3.45
CA TRP A 533 11.50 -26.19 3.18
C TRP A 533 10.42 -26.13 4.26
N VAL A 534 9.92 -27.28 4.70
CA VAL A 534 8.83 -27.37 5.69
C VAL A 534 9.04 -28.53 6.67
N SER A 535 8.38 -28.44 7.81
CA SER A 535 8.27 -29.50 8.82
C SER A 535 6.80 -29.77 9.10
N VAL A 536 6.41 -31.05 9.13
CA VAL A 536 5.01 -31.45 9.34
C VAL A 536 4.90 -32.29 10.60
N ASP A 537 4.03 -31.88 11.53
CA ASP A 537 3.82 -32.55 12.82
C ASP A 537 2.35 -32.46 13.25
N ASP A 538 1.90 -33.38 14.11
CA ASP A 538 0.61 -33.28 14.80
C ASP A 538 0.83 -32.54 16.14
N LEU A 539 0.65 -31.21 16.14
CA LEU A 539 0.98 -30.32 17.27
C LEU A 539 -0.15 -30.21 18.28
N GLU A 540 0.20 -30.08 19.57
CA GLU A 540 -0.77 -29.94 20.67
C GLU A 540 -1.61 -28.64 20.55
N ARG A 541 -2.94 -28.78 20.54
CA ARG A 541 -3.88 -27.65 20.43
C ARG A 541 -3.68 -26.60 21.53
N GLY A 542 -3.49 -27.06 22.77
CA GLY A 542 -3.36 -26.19 23.94
C GLY A 542 -2.08 -25.34 23.92
N ARG A 543 -0.94 -25.97 23.59
CA ARG A 543 0.36 -25.31 23.58
C ARG A 543 0.55 -24.35 22.41
N TYR A 544 0.16 -24.75 21.19
CA TYR A 544 0.50 -24.00 19.97
C TYR A 544 -0.61 -23.07 19.47
N PHE A 545 -1.88 -23.36 19.78
CA PHE A 545 -3.02 -22.69 19.12
C PHE A 545 -4.00 -21.98 20.07
N ALA A 546 -3.84 -22.13 21.38
CA ALA A 546 -4.78 -21.55 22.36
C ALA A 546 -4.57 -20.05 22.64
N ARG A 547 -3.40 -19.49 22.30
CA ARG A 547 -3.02 -18.11 22.62
C ARG A 547 -2.34 -17.41 21.46
N GLN A 548 -2.43 -16.08 21.45
CA GLN A 548 -1.71 -15.25 20.48
C GLN A 548 -0.29 -14.87 20.98
N PRO A 549 0.74 -14.87 20.11
CA PRO A 549 0.72 -15.19 18.68
C PRO A 549 0.91 -16.68 18.36
N TRP A 550 0.37 -17.10 17.21
CA TRP A 550 0.77 -18.38 16.62
C TRP A 550 2.14 -18.24 15.95
N ILE A 551 3.09 -19.09 16.36
CA ILE A 551 4.44 -19.12 15.80
C ILE A 551 4.59 -20.43 15.02
N LEU A 552 4.48 -20.35 13.69
CA LEU A 552 4.55 -21.51 12.79
C LEU A 552 5.93 -21.73 12.16
N ALA A 553 6.93 -20.90 12.51
CA ALA A 553 8.32 -21.18 12.15
C ALA A 553 8.83 -22.41 12.91
N ALA A 554 9.43 -23.36 12.21
CA ALA A 554 9.90 -24.62 12.80
C ALA A 554 11.00 -24.37 13.85
N GLY A 555 10.72 -24.71 15.13
CA GLY A 555 11.61 -24.45 16.27
C GLY A 555 11.45 -23.05 16.88
N GLY A 556 10.59 -22.20 16.31
CA GLY A 556 10.40 -20.82 16.74
C GLY A 556 9.75 -20.68 18.12
N LEU A 557 8.63 -21.38 18.35
CA LEU A 557 7.91 -21.33 19.63
C LEU A 557 8.76 -21.91 20.75
N GLU A 558 9.43 -23.04 20.49
CA GLU A 558 10.28 -23.74 21.45
C GLU A 558 11.42 -22.84 21.93
N MET A 559 12.04 -22.09 21.03
CA MET A 559 13.09 -21.14 21.37
C MET A 559 12.53 -19.93 22.14
N VAL A 560 11.36 -19.40 21.75
CA VAL A 560 10.69 -18.32 22.51
C VAL A 560 10.34 -18.76 23.94
N GLU A 561 9.90 -20.01 24.14
CA GLU A 561 9.68 -20.58 25.46
C GLU A 561 10.99 -20.72 26.26
N GLN A 562 12.09 -21.13 25.63
CA GLN A 562 13.42 -21.18 26.27
C GLN A 562 13.86 -19.79 26.76
N LEU A 563 13.72 -18.75 25.93
CA LEU A 563 14.00 -17.37 26.32
C LEU A 563 13.13 -16.94 27.52
N GLY A 564 11.86 -17.34 27.51
CA GLY A 564 10.93 -17.10 28.63
C GLY A 564 11.36 -17.77 29.94
N LYS A 565 11.92 -18.99 29.88
CA LYS A 565 12.41 -19.72 31.07
C LYS A 565 13.65 -19.07 31.69
N ALA A 566 14.52 -18.47 30.88
CA ALA A 566 15.72 -17.76 31.35
C ALA A 566 15.42 -16.32 31.82
N SER A 567 14.16 -15.86 31.73
CA SER A 567 13.79 -14.47 32.01
C SER A 567 13.15 -14.31 33.39
N THR A 568 13.40 -13.17 34.02
CA THR A 568 12.89 -12.84 35.36
C THR A 568 11.58 -12.06 35.31
N GLN A 569 11.39 -11.23 34.28
CA GLN A 569 10.20 -10.40 34.11
C GLN A 569 9.99 -9.96 32.66
N PRO A 570 8.76 -9.62 32.25
CA PRO A 570 8.52 -8.97 30.96
C PRO A 570 8.96 -7.50 30.97
N MET A 571 9.32 -6.97 29.80
CA MET A 571 9.75 -5.58 29.61
C MET A 571 8.76 -4.55 30.15
N LYS A 572 7.45 -4.82 30.07
CA LYS A 572 6.38 -3.97 30.61
C LYS A 572 6.55 -3.61 32.10
N ARG A 573 7.25 -4.44 32.88
CA ARG A 573 7.53 -4.16 34.31
C ARG A 573 8.75 -3.28 34.54
N ALA A 574 9.58 -3.07 33.52
CA ALA A 574 10.82 -2.28 33.60
C ALA A 574 10.71 -0.90 32.94
N ILE A 575 9.53 -0.55 32.42
CA ILE A 575 9.29 0.70 31.67
C ILE A 575 7.97 1.34 32.13
N GLU A 576 7.71 2.57 31.69
CA GLU A 576 6.43 3.26 31.85
C GLU A 576 5.55 3.04 30.59
N PRO A 577 4.62 2.05 30.59
CA PRO A 577 3.75 1.80 29.45
C PRO A 577 2.70 2.92 29.22
N PRO A 578 2.08 3.00 28.03
CA PRO A 578 2.36 2.19 26.86
C PRO A 578 3.56 2.69 26.02
N ILE A 579 4.23 1.78 25.30
CA ILE A 579 5.23 2.13 24.28
C ILE A 579 4.53 2.84 23.09
N GLY A 580 5.16 3.86 22.53
CA GLY A 580 4.67 4.55 21.32
C GLY A 580 3.68 5.69 21.59
N ARG A 581 3.62 6.18 22.81
CA ARG A 581 2.77 7.31 23.23
C ARG A 581 3.33 8.70 22.89
N ALA A 582 3.81 8.95 21.66
CA ALA A 582 4.35 10.26 21.27
C ALA A 582 3.31 11.17 20.59
N ILE A 583 3.48 11.46 19.30
CA ILE A 583 2.52 12.25 18.51
C ILE A 583 1.89 11.42 17.40
N ARG A 584 0.68 11.82 17.00
CA ARG A 584 0.11 11.52 15.69
C ARG A 584 -0.43 12.83 15.14
N ALA A 585 0.32 13.47 14.23
CA ALA A 585 -0.13 14.72 13.63
C ALA A 585 -1.43 14.51 12.82
N GLY A 586 -1.54 13.38 12.11
CA GLY A 586 -2.74 13.03 11.33
C GLY A 586 -2.83 13.74 9.97
N ALA A 587 -1.85 14.59 9.65
CA ALA A 587 -1.62 15.22 8.36
C ALA A 587 -0.14 15.65 8.27
N ASP A 588 0.77 14.69 8.38
CA ASP A 588 2.21 14.94 8.55
C ASP A 588 2.78 15.93 7.51
N GLU A 589 2.37 15.81 6.24
CA GLU A 589 2.84 16.68 5.15
C GLU A 589 2.53 18.17 5.39
N ALA A 590 1.50 18.50 6.17
CA ALA A 590 1.15 19.87 6.54
C ALA A 590 2.15 20.50 7.52
N TYR A 591 2.69 19.71 8.43
CA TYR A 591 3.52 20.18 9.55
C TYR A 591 5.02 20.02 9.33
N ILE A 592 5.42 19.10 8.44
CA ILE A 592 6.83 18.78 8.22
C ILE A 592 7.51 19.84 7.34
N ARG A 593 8.70 20.28 7.74
CA ARG A 593 9.60 21.22 7.04
C ARG A 593 11.03 20.66 6.98
N PRO A 594 11.86 21.05 6.01
CA PRO A 594 13.27 20.69 5.99
C PRO A 594 14.01 21.20 7.25
N LEU A 595 14.90 20.39 7.83
CA LEU A 595 15.74 20.81 8.97
C LEU A 595 17.00 21.56 8.48
N ARG A 596 16.82 22.62 7.70
CA ARG A 596 17.92 23.52 7.26
C ARG A 596 17.76 24.90 7.87
N SER A 597 18.85 25.52 8.32
CA SER A 597 18.84 26.81 9.05
C SER A 597 18.33 27.98 8.21
N THR A 598 18.51 27.91 6.90
CA THR A 598 18.12 28.92 5.90
C THR A 598 16.62 28.95 5.59
N PHE A 599 15.88 27.88 5.91
CA PHE A 599 14.45 27.79 5.62
C PHE A 599 13.67 28.85 6.42
N ARG A 600 13.01 29.77 5.71
CA ARG A 600 12.19 30.83 6.29
C ARG A 600 10.77 30.35 6.56
N THR A 601 10.19 30.88 7.63
CA THR A 601 8.87 30.53 8.12
C THR A 601 8.11 31.80 8.50
N ILE A 602 6.79 31.78 8.35
CA ILE A 602 5.93 32.87 8.86
C ILE A 602 5.81 32.74 10.38
N ALA A 603 5.61 31.51 10.86
CA ALA A 603 5.60 31.24 12.28
C ALA A 603 7.02 31.29 12.89
N ASN A 604 7.12 31.51 14.20
CA ASN A 604 8.40 31.54 14.89
C ASN A 604 9.10 30.18 14.77
N ARG A 605 10.24 30.15 14.07
CA ARG A 605 11.04 28.95 13.79
C ARG A 605 11.39 28.13 15.04
N LYS A 606 11.44 28.73 16.24
CA LYS A 606 11.68 27.99 17.50
C LYS A 606 10.58 26.95 17.80
N GLY A 607 9.41 27.09 17.18
CA GLY A 607 8.33 26.10 17.22
C GLY A 607 8.54 24.87 16.33
N LEU A 608 9.51 24.89 15.41
CA LEU A 608 9.96 23.70 14.68
C LEU A 608 10.87 22.86 15.59
N ARG A 609 10.53 21.59 15.74
CA ARG A 609 11.34 20.62 16.49
C ARG A 609 11.87 19.54 15.54
N PRO A 610 13.11 19.04 15.71
CA PRO A 610 13.61 17.92 14.93
C PRO A 610 12.69 16.72 15.04
N LEU A 611 12.34 16.13 13.90
CA LEU A 611 11.41 15.02 13.80
C LEU A 611 12.16 13.71 13.63
N VAL A 612 11.91 12.76 14.52
CA VAL A 612 12.40 11.39 14.41
C VAL A 612 11.34 10.51 13.76
N ASN A 613 11.72 9.86 12.66
CA ASN A 613 10.92 8.86 11.96
C ASN A 613 11.64 7.50 11.96
N GLY A 614 10.94 6.42 11.61
CA GLY A 614 11.52 5.06 11.66
C GLY A 614 12.61 4.78 10.62
N GLU A 615 12.77 5.60 9.58
CA GLU A 615 13.78 5.38 8.52
C GLU A 615 15.18 5.77 9.00
N ILE A 616 15.28 6.82 9.80
CA ILE A 616 16.56 7.35 10.30
C ILE A 616 17.10 6.64 11.56
N VAL A 617 16.28 5.84 12.25
CA VAL A 617 16.75 5.11 13.44
C VAL A 617 17.54 3.88 12.99
N ARG A 618 18.87 4.00 12.95
CA ARG A 618 19.77 2.96 12.43
C ARG A 618 21.06 2.96 13.25
N ASP A 619 21.62 1.76 13.44
CA ASP A 619 22.96 1.57 13.99
C ASP A 619 23.27 2.44 15.22
N TRP A 620 22.38 2.35 16.22
CA TRP A 620 22.46 3.06 17.52
C TRP A 620 22.23 4.58 17.45
N GLY A 621 22.06 5.16 16.26
CA GLY A 621 21.77 6.58 16.04
C GLY A 621 20.37 6.86 15.49
N ALA A 622 19.99 8.14 15.49
CA ALA A 622 18.74 8.63 14.94
C ALA A 622 18.87 10.11 14.57
N GLU A 623 19.62 10.44 13.51
CA GLU A 623 19.87 11.83 13.12
C GLU A 623 18.73 12.39 12.24
N PRO A 624 18.00 13.42 12.71
CA PRO A 624 16.86 13.96 11.99
C PRO A 624 17.31 14.86 10.82
N GLU A 625 16.65 14.69 9.67
CA GLU A 625 16.81 15.56 8.48
C GLU A 625 15.61 16.50 8.28
N GLU A 626 14.52 16.22 8.98
CA GLU A 626 13.27 16.97 8.92
C GLU A 626 12.92 17.56 10.29
N ALA A 627 12.16 18.65 10.26
CA ALA A 627 11.54 19.25 11.43
C ALA A 627 10.03 19.17 11.29
N ILE A 628 9.33 19.24 12.42
CA ILE A 628 7.88 19.34 12.46
C ILE A 628 7.44 20.54 13.30
N TRP A 629 6.41 21.24 12.83
CA TRP A 629 5.74 22.27 13.62
C TRP A 629 5.10 21.63 14.83
N PHE A 630 5.55 21.97 16.04
CA PHE A 630 5.02 21.47 17.31
C PHE A 630 4.03 22.49 17.91
N PRO A 631 2.70 22.34 17.72
CA PRO A 631 1.71 23.38 18.04
C PRO A 631 1.58 23.72 19.53
N TYR A 632 2.21 22.90 20.38
CA TYR A 632 2.24 23.04 21.84
C TYR A 632 3.52 23.73 22.34
N ALA A 633 4.38 24.21 21.43
CA ALA A 633 5.54 25.03 21.77
C ALA A 633 5.08 26.41 22.29
N ASN A 634 5.63 26.85 23.42
CA ASN A 634 5.33 28.17 24.00
C ASN A 634 5.72 29.31 23.04
N GLU A 635 6.71 29.09 22.19
CA GLU A 635 7.23 30.04 21.20
C GLU A 635 6.24 30.32 20.07
N LEU A 636 5.17 29.51 19.93
CA LEU A 636 4.10 29.66 18.95
C LEU A 636 2.82 30.30 19.51
N ALA A 637 2.89 30.95 20.67
CA ALA A 637 1.74 31.63 21.29
C ALA A 637 1.17 32.81 20.45
N SER A 638 1.85 33.23 19.38
CA SER A 638 1.38 34.18 18.37
C SER A 638 0.82 33.48 17.12
N ASP A 639 -0.22 34.04 16.48
CA ASP A 639 -1.03 33.46 15.38
C ASP A 639 -0.29 33.11 14.06
N GLY A 640 1.04 33.20 14.00
CA GLY A 640 1.82 32.90 12.79
C GLY A 640 1.65 31.46 12.28
N LEU A 641 1.41 30.48 13.17
CA LEU A 641 1.19 29.09 12.76
C LEU A 641 -0.15 28.91 12.05
N SER A 642 -1.21 29.59 12.52
CA SER A 642 -2.52 29.54 11.86
C SER A 642 -2.48 30.16 10.47
N ILE A 643 -1.68 31.22 10.25
CA ILE A 643 -1.47 31.81 8.93
C ILE A 643 -0.77 30.82 8.00
N GLU A 644 0.32 30.20 8.45
CA GLU A 644 1.10 29.26 7.63
C GLU A 644 0.31 27.98 7.29
N LEU A 645 -0.58 27.52 8.18
CA LEU A 645 -1.42 26.34 7.97
C LEU A 645 -2.79 26.65 7.35
N TRP A 646 -3.18 27.92 7.21
CA TRP A 646 -4.49 28.34 6.69
C TRP A 646 -4.82 27.73 5.31
N PRO A 647 -3.88 27.63 4.35
CA PRO A 647 -4.17 26.98 3.06
C PRO A 647 -4.63 25.53 3.21
N LEU A 648 -4.31 24.88 4.33
CA LEU A 648 -4.61 23.48 4.62
C LEU A 648 -5.76 23.33 5.64
N ARG A 649 -6.38 24.43 6.08
CA ARG A 649 -7.35 24.46 7.19
C ARG A 649 -8.45 23.40 7.05
N ARG A 650 -9.14 23.34 5.92
CA ARG A 650 -10.23 22.36 5.74
C ARG A 650 -9.76 20.91 5.88
N LEU A 651 -8.58 20.56 5.36
CA LEU A 651 -8.00 19.22 5.51
C LEU A 651 -7.67 18.91 6.96
N LEU A 652 -7.23 19.90 7.72
CA LEU A 652 -6.85 19.75 9.12
C LEU A 652 -8.08 19.68 10.04
N GLU A 653 -9.16 20.42 9.74
CA GLU A 653 -10.42 20.40 10.50
C GLU A 653 -11.13 19.04 10.47
N VAL A 654 -11.22 18.42 9.31
CA VAL A 654 -11.99 17.18 9.07
C VAL A 654 -11.24 15.90 9.47
N ARG A 655 -10.07 16.04 10.10
CA ARG A 655 -9.31 14.88 10.59
C ARG A 655 -10.11 14.21 11.71
N ARG A 656 -10.28 12.90 11.61
CA ARG A 656 -10.99 12.11 12.61
C ARG A 656 -10.07 11.75 13.76
N THR A 657 -10.53 11.97 14.99
CA THR A 657 -10.01 11.43 16.25
C THR A 657 -10.87 10.24 16.70
N PHE A 658 -10.55 9.65 17.87
CA PHE A 658 -11.44 8.65 18.49
C PHE A 658 -12.78 9.24 18.97
N GLN A 659 -12.89 10.57 19.13
CA GLN A 659 -14.06 11.26 19.65
C GLN A 659 -14.93 11.92 18.56
N GLY A 660 -14.52 11.86 17.29
CA GLY A 660 -15.22 12.54 16.19
C GLY A 660 -14.24 13.25 15.27
N ASP A 661 -14.61 14.39 14.70
CA ASP A 661 -13.66 15.31 14.06
C ASP A 661 -12.79 16.03 15.11
N ILE A 662 -11.79 16.81 14.69
CA ILE A 662 -10.90 17.55 15.60
C ILE A 662 -11.69 18.42 16.59
N ALA A 663 -12.74 19.09 16.11
CA ALA A 663 -13.60 19.95 16.94
C ALA A 663 -14.38 19.16 18.00
N ASP A 664 -14.86 17.95 17.67
CA ASP A 664 -15.58 17.08 18.62
C ASP A 664 -14.68 16.65 19.79
N ALA A 665 -13.37 16.62 19.57
CA ALA A 665 -12.36 16.34 20.59
C ALA A 665 -11.94 17.58 21.40
N GLY A 666 -12.56 18.74 21.17
CA GLY A 666 -12.21 20.00 21.83
C GLY A 666 -10.84 20.57 21.43
N LEU A 667 -10.30 20.13 20.29
CA LEU A 667 -8.99 20.53 19.78
C LEU A 667 -9.13 21.68 18.77
N ARG A 668 -8.10 22.52 18.66
CA ARG A 668 -8.02 23.54 17.59
C ARG A 668 -7.78 22.85 16.27
N TRP A 669 -8.25 23.41 15.17
CA TRP A 669 -8.17 22.74 13.86
C TRP A 669 -6.74 22.41 13.42
N TRP A 670 -5.73 23.13 13.91
CA TRP A 670 -4.31 22.88 13.66
C TRP A 670 -3.60 22.04 14.74
N ASP A 671 -4.26 21.62 15.81
CA ASP A 671 -3.66 20.71 16.79
C ASP A 671 -3.38 19.34 16.15
N TYR A 672 -2.50 18.55 16.76
CA TYR A 672 -2.29 17.17 16.34
C TYR A 672 -3.51 16.31 16.66
N MET A 673 -3.77 15.31 15.81
CA MET A 673 -4.82 14.32 16.06
C MET A 673 -4.63 13.57 17.39
N GLN A 674 -3.38 13.34 17.81
CA GLN A 674 -3.04 12.81 19.12
C GLN A 674 -1.71 13.41 19.61
N TYR A 675 -1.70 13.87 20.85
CA TYR A 675 -0.51 14.29 21.58
C TYR A 675 -0.59 13.76 23.00
N THR A 676 0.38 12.94 23.39
CA THR A 676 0.45 12.42 24.76
C THR A 676 1.58 13.13 25.50
N SER A 677 1.21 14.08 26.36
CA SER A 677 2.17 14.91 27.11
C SER A 677 3.11 14.11 28.01
N SER A 678 2.69 12.92 28.50
CA SER A 678 3.53 12.09 29.37
C SER A 678 4.82 11.62 28.70
N ALA A 679 4.85 11.41 27.37
CA ALA A 679 6.08 11.07 26.66
C ALA A 679 7.14 12.19 26.67
N TYR A 680 6.75 13.43 26.97
CA TYR A 680 7.65 14.58 26.94
C TYR A 680 8.02 15.08 28.34
N LYS A 681 7.63 14.35 29.40
CA LYS A 681 7.98 14.68 30.80
C LYS A 681 9.46 14.49 31.11
N THR A 682 10.09 13.45 30.56
CA THR A 682 11.51 13.16 30.72
C THR A 682 12.23 13.33 29.39
N PRO A 683 13.46 13.90 29.38
CA PRO A 683 14.20 14.10 28.15
C PRO A 683 14.70 12.78 27.55
N ILE A 684 15.09 11.81 28.38
CA ILE A 684 15.71 10.56 27.90
C ILE A 684 14.64 9.59 27.37
N SER A 685 14.89 9.00 26.22
CA SER A 685 14.03 8.00 25.55
C SER A 685 14.88 6.90 24.92
N ILE A 686 14.36 5.69 24.77
CA ILE A 686 14.82 4.79 23.70
C ILE A 686 13.81 4.89 22.55
N THR A 687 14.28 5.20 21.35
CA THR A 687 13.46 5.23 20.13
C THR A 687 13.84 4.07 19.23
N PHE A 688 12.90 3.56 18.44
CA PHE A 688 13.19 2.44 17.53
C PHE A 688 12.41 2.50 16.23
N ALA A 689 12.93 1.85 15.19
CA ALA A 689 12.23 1.78 13.90
C ALA A 689 11.04 0.81 13.99
N GLU A 690 9.81 1.31 13.85
CA GLU A 690 8.59 0.47 13.89
C GLU A 690 8.58 -0.54 12.73
N VAL A 691 8.95 -0.09 11.53
CA VAL A 691 8.99 -0.94 10.33
C VAL A 691 10.42 -1.03 9.82
N ALA A 692 11.05 -2.18 10.01
CA ALA A 692 12.43 -2.42 9.60
C ALA A 692 12.70 -3.90 9.32
N THR A 693 13.79 -4.19 8.62
CA THR A 693 14.22 -5.59 8.38
C THR A 693 14.83 -6.22 9.63
N HIS A 694 15.42 -5.40 10.50
CA HIS A 694 16.09 -5.78 11.74
C HIS A 694 15.74 -4.79 12.84
N ASN A 695 15.90 -5.19 14.09
CA ASN A 695 15.76 -4.32 15.25
C ASN A 695 16.80 -3.18 15.22
N HIS A 696 16.32 -1.95 15.29
CA HIS A 696 17.16 -0.77 15.43
C HIS A 696 16.61 0.10 16.56
N PHE A 697 17.35 0.14 17.67
CA PHE A 697 17.04 0.96 18.83
C PHE A 697 18.16 1.97 19.04
N ALA A 698 17.81 3.20 19.42
CA ALA A 698 18.74 4.30 19.67
C ALA A 698 18.35 5.05 20.94
N LEU A 699 19.35 5.56 21.66
CA LEU A 699 19.14 6.42 22.81
C LEU A 699 18.91 7.86 22.34
N ASP A 700 17.85 8.48 22.85
CA ASP A 700 17.56 9.90 22.67
C ASP A 700 17.72 10.63 24.00
N ARG A 701 18.34 11.82 23.94
CA ARG A 701 18.62 12.67 25.10
C ARG A 701 17.75 13.94 25.15
N GLY A 702 16.63 13.95 24.40
CA GLY A 702 15.62 15.00 24.44
C GLY A 702 15.71 16.03 23.31
N GLY A 703 14.73 16.95 23.29
CA GLY A 703 14.64 18.04 22.30
C GLY A 703 14.04 17.65 20.95
N ARG A 704 13.59 16.40 20.78
CA ARG A 704 13.05 15.85 19.53
C ARG A 704 11.57 15.48 19.65
N VAL A 705 10.88 15.40 18.51
CA VAL A 705 9.50 14.94 18.38
C VAL A 705 9.49 13.61 17.63
N PHE A 706 8.66 12.65 18.07
CA PHE A 706 8.69 11.28 17.55
C PHE A 706 7.39 10.95 16.81
N LYS A 707 7.53 10.57 15.54
CA LYS A 707 6.43 10.07 14.72
C LYS A 707 6.01 8.67 15.18
N GLN A 708 4.79 8.23 14.87
CA GLN A 708 4.32 6.87 15.17
C GLN A 708 5.21 5.76 14.57
N THR A 709 5.98 6.07 13.52
CA THR A 709 6.93 5.12 12.90
C THR A 709 8.25 5.01 13.67
N SER A 710 8.46 5.85 14.69
CA SER A 710 9.58 5.80 15.62
C SER A 710 9.07 5.80 17.07
N PRO A 711 8.50 4.69 17.57
CA PRO A 711 7.90 4.65 18.88
C PRO A 711 8.96 4.84 19.97
N VAL A 712 8.56 5.45 21.08
CA VAL A 712 9.44 5.70 22.23
C VAL A 712 9.12 4.82 23.41
N ILE A 713 10.19 4.38 24.08
CA ILE A 713 10.19 3.70 25.37
C ILE A 713 10.63 4.72 26.43
N LYS A 714 9.84 4.85 27.49
CA LYS A 714 10.11 5.71 28.64
C LYS A 714 10.23 4.86 29.89
N LEU A 715 11.14 5.22 30.79
CA LEU A 715 11.29 4.62 32.11
C LEU A 715 10.75 5.61 33.15
N ASP A 716 10.67 5.16 34.41
CA ASP A 716 10.23 6.00 35.52
C ASP A 716 11.08 7.27 35.67
N GLN A 717 10.51 8.34 36.23
CA GLN A 717 11.16 9.66 36.32
C GLN A 717 12.50 9.67 37.09
N GLY A 718 12.73 8.67 37.96
CA GLY A 718 14.00 8.51 38.68
C GLY A 718 15.07 7.74 37.93
N ALA A 719 14.76 7.20 36.74
CA ALA A 719 15.68 6.35 36.00
C ALA A 719 16.85 7.14 35.40
N GLY A 720 18.06 6.67 35.65
CA GLY A 720 19.30 7.23 35.10
C GLY A 720 19.64 6.63 33.73
N GLU A 721 20.56 7.27 33.02
CA GLU A 721 21.00 6.84 31.68
C GLU A 721 21.50 5.38 31.63
N LYS A 722 22.14 4.91 32.71
CA LYS A 722 22.60 3.51 32.83
C LYS A 722 21.46 2.48 32.70
N GLU A 723 20.26 2.81 33.18
CA GLU A 723 19.09 1.91 33.08
C GLU A 723 18.53 1.85 31.66
N TYR A 724 18.59 2.97 30.94
CA TYR A 724 18.28 2.98 29.51
C TYR A 724 19.32 2.16 28.73
N LEU A 725 20.62 2.32 29.01
CA LEU A 725 21.69 1.56 28.33
C LEU A 725 21.59 0.04 28.56
N ARG A 726 21.15 -0.41 29.75
CA ARG A 726 20.85 -1.83 30.04
C ARG A 726 19.85 -2.41 29.05
N LEU A 727 18.73 -1.72 28.85
CA LEU A 727 17.68 -2.16 27.92
C LEU A 727 18.12 -2.01 26.47
N LEU A 728 18.79 -0.89 26.13
CA LEU A 728 19.27 -0.62 24.78
C LEU A 728 20.19 -1.74 24.26
N GLY A 729 21.09 -2.24 25.11
CA GLY A 729 21.97 -3.35 24.78
C GLY A 729 21.20 -4.61 24.39
N LEU A 730 20.29 -5.07 25.25
CA LEU A 730 19.46 -6.24 24.95
C LEU A 730 18.61 -6.04 23.70
N LEU A 731 17.96 -4.88 23.56
CA LEU A 731 17.05 -4.58 22.45
C LEU A 731 17.76 -4.50 21.10
N ASN A 732 19.06 -4.24 21.06
CA ASN A 732 19.88 -4.23 19.84
C ASN A 732 20.58 -5.58 19.56
N SER A 733 20.32 -6.62 20.34
CA SER A 733 20.88 -7.97 20.15
C SER A 733 20.16 -8.78 19.05
N SER A 734 20.84 -9.79 18.51
CA SER A 734 20.22 -10.76 17.59
C SER A 734 19.17 -11.64 18.26
N THR A 735 19.28 -11.90 19.56
CA THR A 735 18.22 -12.58 20.33
C THR A 735 16.93 -11.75 20.37
N ALA A 736 17.03 -10.44 20.58
CA ALA A 736 15.88 -9.55 20.50
C ALA A 736 15.31 -9.50 19.07
N CYS A 737 16.16 -9.45 18.04
CA CYS A 737 15.72 -9.54 16.65
C CYS A 737 14.89 -10.81 16.39
N PHE A 738 15.41 -11.97 16.81
CA PHE A 738 14.75 -13.26 16.69
C PHE A 738 13.39 -13.25 17.37
N TRP A 739 13.35 -12.89 18.66
CA TRP A 739 12.10 -12.86 19.42
C TRP A 739 11.07 -11.93 18.78
N LEU A 740 11.50 -10.74 18.37
CA LEU A 740 10.63 -9.76 17.73
C LEU A 740 10.08 -10.25 16.39
N LYS A 741 10.86 -10.98 15.58
CA LYS A 741 10.36 -11.57 14.32
C LYS A 741 9.38 -12.74 14.55
N MET A 742 9.54 -13.47 15.65
CA MET A 742 8.55 -14.48 16.06
C MET A 742 7.24 -13.83 16.52
N ALA A 743 7.32 -12.76 17.32
CA ALA A 743 6.16 -12.11 17.91
C ALA A 743 5.44 -11.12 16.98
N CYS A 744 6.17 -10.45 16.08
CA CYS A 744 5.66 -9.37 15.24
C CYS A 744 5.34 -9.82 13.80
N GLN A 745 4.37 -9.14 13.21
CA GLN A 745 3.94 -9.38 11.84
C GLN A 745 4.96 -8.85 10.83
N ASP A 746 5.28 -9.65 9.82
CA ASP A 746 6.00 -9.20 8.65
C ASP A 746 5.12 -8.27 7.78
N LYS A 747 5.73 -7.27 7.17
CA LYS A 747 5.07 -6.37 6.22
C LYS A 747 5.56 -6.67 4.82
N PRO A 748 4.67 -7.08 3.90
CA PRO A 748 5.05 -7.13 2.49
C PRO A 748 5.43 -5.71 2.03
N SER A 749 6.49 -5.60 1.23
CA SER A 749 6.87 -4.34 0.58
C SER A 749 5.72 -3.86 -0.32
N ASN A 750 5.27 -2.61 -0.14
CA ASN A 750 4.13 -2.03 -0.85
C ASN A 750 4.18 -2.28 -2.38
N GLY A 751 3.30 -3.14 -2.90
CA GLY A 751 3.07 -3.32 -4.34
C GLY A 751 2.47 -4.69 -4.70
N VAL A 752 1.40 -4.67 -5.50
CA VAL A 752 0.96 -5.86 -6.25
C VAL A 752 2.10 -6.24 -7.20
N GLY A 753 2.67 -7.44 -7.05
CA GLY A 753 3.66 -7.96 -7.99
C GLY A 753 5.13 -7.97 -7.55
N ARG A 754 5.43 -8.21 -6.26
CA ARG A 754 6.68 -8.93 -5.90
C ARG A 754 6.35 -10.08 -4.96
N GLY A 755 6.09 -11.25 -5.54
CA GLY A 755 6.42 -12.48 -4.83
C GLY A 755 7.94 -12.56 -4.72
N LEU A 756 8.39 -12.97 -3.54
CA LEU A 756 9.78 -13.29 -3.22
C LEU A 756 10.75 -12.11 -3.29
N GLU A 757 10.83 -11.38 -2.18
CA GLU A 757 12.15 -11.02 -1.68
C GLU A 757 12.93 -12.34 -1.54
N SER A 758 13.83 -12.64 -2.49
CA SER A 758 14.58 -13.92 -2.59
C SER A 758 15.38 -14.27 -1.34
N GLU A 759 15.57 -13.29 -0.46
CA GLU A 759 16.36 -13.37 0.75
C GLU A 759 15.51 -13.00 1.97
N LYS A 760 15.28 -13.93 2.90
CA LYS A 760 14.46 -13.71 4.10
C LYS A 760 14.91 -12.52 4.96
N TRP A 761 16.19 -12.17 4.93
CA TRP A 761 16.74 -11.02 5.66
C TRP A 761 16.37 -9.66 5.05
N THR A 762 15.75 -9.64 3.86
CA THR A 762 15.17 -8.42 3.27
C THR A 762 13.73 -8.14 3.74
N VAL A 763 13.06 -9.15 4.33
CA VAL A 763 11.69 -9.03 4.82
C VAL A 763 11.60 -8.02 5.95
N ARG A 764 10.69 -7.05 5.81
CA ARG A 764 10.41 -6.03 6.82
C ARG A 764 9.41 -6.56 7.84
N TYR A 765 9.55 -6.16 9.10
CA TYR A 765 8.66 -6.48 10.21
C TYR A 765 8.10 -5.20 10.82
N GLN A 766 6.85 -5.26 11.29
CA GLN A 766 6.25 -4.19 12.10
C GLN A 766 6.44 -4.51 13.60
N PHE A 767 7.54 -4.03 14.18
CA PHE A 767 7.81 -4.07 15.60
C PHE A 767 6.85 -3.12 16.34
N ASN A 768 5.69 -3.62 16.75
CA ASN A 768 4.70 -2.80 17.46
C ASN A 768 5.02 -2.72 18.97
N GLY A 769 4.58 -1.62 19.61
CA GLY A 769 4.91 -1.34 21.01
C GLY A 769 4.40 -2.39 22.00
N SER A 770 3.20 -2.94 21.79
CA SER A 770 2.62 -3.95 22.68
C SER A 770 3.38 -5.28 22.68
N ASN A 771 3.95 -5.67 21.54
CA ASN A 771 4.86 -6.82 21.47
C ASN A 771 6.21 -6.50 22.13
N VAL A 772 6.77 -5.30 21.92
CA VAL A 772 8.02 -4.91 22.59
C VAL A 772 7.84 -4.92 24.12
N GLU A 773 6.70 -4.47 24.64
CA GLU A 773 6.35 -4.58 26.08
C GLU A 773 6.39 -6.02 26.63
N ARG A 774 6.17 -7.02 25.78
CA ARG A 774 6.20 -8.44 26.16
C ARG A 774 7.58 -9.08 26.08
N PHE A 775 8.59 -8.37 25.56
CA PHE A 775 9.94 -8.92 25.42
C PHE A 775 10.46 -9.40 26.79
N PRO A 776 10.95 -10.65 26.89
CA PRO A 776 11.29 -11.24 28.18
C PRO A 776 12.71 -10.79 28.59
N LEU A 777 12.88 -10.29 29.82
CA LEU A 777 14.15 -9.73 30.30
C LEU A 777 14.91 -10.73 31.18
N PRO A 778 16.22 -10.94 30.94
CA PRO A 778 17.10 -11.76 31.79
C PRO A 778 17.41 -11.02 33.10
N ASP A 779 18.16 -11.68 34.00
CA ASP A 779 18.60 -11.13 35.28
C ASP A 779 19.80 -10.16 35.17
N ALA A 780 20.68 -10.37 34.18
CA ALA A 780 21.85 -9.55 33.89
C ALA A 780 21.79 -8.93 32.48
N TYR A 781 22.57 -7.85 32.25
CA TYR A 781 22.49 -7.01 31.05
C TYR A 781 23.88 -6.68 30.48
N PRO A 782 24.04 -6.60 29.14
CA PRO A 782 25.31 -6.26 28.48
C PRO A 782 25.63 -4.75 28.55
N THR A 783 25.60 -4.18 29.76
CA THR A 783 25.60 -2.72 29.98
C THR A 783 26.89 -2.05 29.53
N ALA A 784 28.05 -2.67 29.77
CA ALA A 784 29.35 -2.13 29.40
C ALA A 784 29.50 -2.01 27.87
N LEU A 785 29.14 -3.07 27.15
CA LEU A 785 29.14 -3.08 25.68
C LEU A 785 28.12 -2.09 25.10
N ALA A 786 26.93 -2.00 25.70
CA ALA A 786 25.92 -1.02 25.26
C ALA A 786 26.38 0.43 25.45
N ALA A 787 27.05 0.74 26.56
CA ALA A 787 27.62 2.06 26.80
C ALA A 787 28.73 2.40 25.80
N ALA A 788 29.63 1.45 25.52
CA ALA A 788 30.69 1.63 24.53
C ALA A 788 30.13 1.82 23.11
N LEU A 789 29.12 1.04 22.72
CA LEU A 789 28.46 1.16 21.42
C LEU A 789 27.73 2.49 21.25
N ASP A 790 27.02 2.97 22.28
CA ASP A 790 26.37 4.28 22.24
C ASP A 790 27.39 5.42 22.13
N LEU A 791 28.51 5.34 22.85
CA LEU A 791 29.60 6.32 22.76
C LEU A 791 30.22 6.34 21.35
N LEU A 792 30.52 5.17 20.78
CA LEU A 792 31.06 5.06 19.42
C LEU A 792 30.06 5.55 18.38
N ALA A 793 28.75 5.33 18.58
CA ALA A 793 27.70 5.86 17.70
C ALA A 793 27.68 7.40 17.71
N GLN A 794 27.82 8.03 18.88
CA GLN A 794 27.96 9.48 18.99
C GLN A 794 29.24 9.99 18.31
N GLN A 795 30.37 9.28 18.48
CA GLN A 795 31.62 9.62 17.79
C GLN A 795 31.47 9.51 16.27
N LEU A 796 30.82 8.44 15.78
CA LEU A 796 30.54 8.22 14.36
C LEU A 796 29.66 9.34 13.78
N SER A 797 28.65 9.78 14.53
CA SER A 797 27.82 10.94 14.18
C SER A 797 28.65 12.22 14.15
N GLY A 798 29.50 12.46 15.15
CA GLY A 798 30.35 13.65 15.23
C GLY A 798 31.33 13.80 14.05
N VAL A 799 31.82 12.69 13.48
CA VAL A 799 32.72 12.70 12.30
C VAL A 799 31.97 12.53 10.97
N ASN A 800 30.64 12.52 10.98
CA ASN A 800 29.84 12.45 9.76
C ASN A 800 30.04 13.73 8.90
N PRO A 801 30.19 13.62 7.57
CA PRO A 801 30.36 14.78 6.69
C PRO A 801 29.34 15.90 6.88
N ASN A 802 28.06 15.58 7.13
CA ASN A 802 27.01 16.58 7.37
C ASN A 802 27.29 17.39 8.64
N ASN A 803 27.69 16.73 9.73
CA ASN A 803 27.98 17.41 11.00
C ASN A 803 29.26 18.26 10.91
N LEU A 804 30.26 17.80 10.15
CA LEU A 804 31.46 18.59 9.88
C LEU A 804 31.13 19.85 9.06
N ALA A 805 30.29 19.71 8.03
CA ALA A 805 29.85 20.84 7.21
C ALA A 805 29.00 21.85 8.01
N ASN A 806 28.25 21.40 9.00
CA ASN A 806 27.49 22.28 9.90
C ASN A 806 28.38 23.05 10.90
N GLN A 807 29.59 22.57 11.18
CA GLN A 807 30.51 23.20 12.13
C GLN A 807 31.41 24.26 11.50
N GLY A 808 31.58 24.26 10.17
CA GLY A 808 32.42 25.21 9.45
C GLY A 808 32.63 24.83 7.98
N THR A 809 33.55 25.53 7.30
CA THR A 809 33.88 25.29 5.89
C THR A 809 34.59 23.94 5.70
N PRO A 810 34.02 23.00 4.91
CA PRO A 810 34.63 21.68 4.68
C PRO A 810 35.98 21.74 3.95
N GLY A 811 37.03 21.20 4.57
CA GLY A 811 38.36 21.06 3.95
C GLY A 811 38.70 19.62 3.54
N SER A 812 39.54 19.45 2.52
CA SER A 812 40.00 18.12 2.05
C SER A 812 40.73 17.32 3.13
N GLU A 813 41.52 17.98 3.98
CA GLU A 813 42.27 17.31 5.07
C GLU A 813 41.34 16.86 6.20
N SER A 814 40.42 17.73 6.63
CA SER A 814 39.43 17.41 7.67
C SER A 814 38.52 16.26 7.22
N LEU A 815 38.06 16.26 5.96
CA LEU A 815 37.25 15.18 5.40
C LEU A 815 38.02 13.86 5.34
N ARG A 816 39.30 13.87 4.98
CA ARG A 816 40.14 12.66 4.98
C ARG A 816 40.31 12.08 6.39
N LYS A 817 40.65 12.92 7.37
CA LYS A 817 40.80 12.50 8.78
C LYS A 817 39.48 11.95 9.34
N ALA A 818 38.38 12.59 9.01
CA ALA A 818 37.05 12.14 9.40
C ALA A 818 36.69 10.79 8.78
N ARG A 819 36.99 10.58 7.50
CA ARG A 819 36.80 9.29 6.81
C ARG A 819 37.53 8.15 7.50
N ASP A 820 38.80 8.36 7.83
CA ASP A 820 39.63 7.32 8.43
C ASP A 820 39.13 7.00 9.86
N THR A 821 38.75 8.03 10.62
CA THR A 821 38.11 7.88 11.94
C THR A 821 36.76 7.16 11.83
N TRP A 822 35.95 7.50 10.84
CA TRP A 822 34.65 6.89 10.60
C TRP A 822 34.78 5.39 10.31
N ARG A 823 35.75 5.00 9.46
CA ARG A 823 36.02 3.59 9.13
C ARG A 823 36.46 2.80 10.36
N ALA A 824 37.41 3.32 11.13
CA ALA A 824 37.92 2.66 12.35
C ALA A 824 36.81 2.52 13.41
N THR A 825 36.08 3.61 13.67
CA THR A 825 34.95 3.64 14.63
C THR A 825 33.90 2.60 14.24
N ARG A 826 33.52 2.55 12.96
CA ARG A 826 32.56 1.57 12.43
C ARG A 826 33.06 0.13 12.59
N GLY A 827 34.33 -0.14 12.28
CA GLY A 827 34.95 -1.47 12.45
C GLY A 827 34.93 -1.94 13.91
N LYS A 828 35.19 -1.04 14.86
CA LYS A 828 35.08 -1.34 16.30
C LYS A 828 33.63 -1.55 16.74
N MET A 829 32.69 -0.76 16.25
CA MET A 829 31.26 -0.96 16.53
C MET A 829 30.75 -2.33 16.06
N ILE A 830 31.19 -2.78 14.87
CA ILE A 830 30.86 -4.11 14.35
C ILE A 830 31.39 -5.20 15.28
N ALA A 831 32.65 -5.10 15.71
CA ALA A 831 33.27 -6.06 16.62
C ALA A 831 32.54 -6.12 17.98
N LEU A 832 32.23 -4.98 18.59
CA LEU A 832 31.55 -4.92 19.88
C LEU A 832 30.09 -5.39 19.81
N GLN A 833 29.43 -5.23 18.66
CA GLN A 833 28.11 -5.82 18.45
C GLN A 833 28.16 -7.35 18.43
N GLU A 834 29.21 -7.96 17.87
CA GLU A 834 29.41 -9.41 17.96
C GLU A 834 29.65 -9.85 19.42
N GLU A 835 30.49 -9.14 20.17
CA GLU A 835 30.67 -9.43 21.60
C GLU A 835 29.35 -9.30 22.39
N LEU A 836 28.51 -8.32 22.04
CA LEU A 836 27.22 -8.11 22.68
C LEU A 836 26.29 -9.29 22.41
N ASP A 837 26.16 -9.73 21.15
CA ASP A 837 25.29 -10.85 20.79
C ASP A 837 25.69 -12.13 21.53
N TRP A 838 26.99 -12.45 21.57
CA TRP A 838 27.50 -13.63 22.27
C TRP A 838 27.32 -13.56 23.79
N GLN A 839 27.41 -12.36 24.39
CA GLN A 839 27.02 -12.18 25.78
C GLN A 839 25.54 -12.51 25.99
N VAL A 840 24.67 -11.98 25.13
CA VAL A 840 23.22 -12.17 25.25
C VAL A 840 22.83 -13.64 25.08
N TYR A 841 23.51 -14.40 24.23
CA TYR A 841 23.27 -15.84 24.11
C TYR A 841 23.52 -16.59 25.41
N SER A 842 24.59 -16.24 26.14
CA SER A 842 24.87 -16.80 27.46
C SER A 842 23.82 -16.37 28.50
N LEU A 843 23.40 -15.09 28.48
CA LEU A 843 22.39 -14.55 29.40
C LEU A 843 21.03 -15.26 29.29
N TYR A 844 20.66 -15.72 28.10
CA TYR A 844 19.44 -16.50 27.88
C TYR A 844 19.64 -18.02 27.87
N ALA A 845 20.83 -18.50 28.24
CA ALA A 845 21.19 -19.91 28.24
C ALA A 845 20.95 -20.61 26.88
N LEU A 846 21.20 -19.90 25.77
CA LEU A 846 21.18 -20.45 24.42
C LEU A 846 22.48 -21.20 24.09
N HIS A 847 23.57 -20.82 24.75
CA HIS A 847 24.86 -21.50 24.73
C HIS A 847 25.39 -21.64 26.16
N PRO A 848 25.98 -22.79 26.55
CA PRO A 848 26.45 -23.00 27.92
C PRO A 848 27.67 -22.16 28.30
N ASP A 849 28.56 -21.86 27.33
CA ASP A 849 29.75 -21.04 27.55
C ASP A 849 29.53 -19.59 27.10
N ASP A 850 30.12 -18.63 27.83
CA ASP A 850 30.29 -17.26 27.35
C ASP A 850 31.47 -17.21 26.36
N LEU A 851 31.15 -17.07 25.07
CA LEU A 851 32.14 -17.02 23.98
C LEU A 851 32.53 -15.59 23.62
N ARG A 852 32.62 -14.68 24.59
CA ARG A 852 33.27 -13.37 24.42
C ARG A 852 34.80 -13.46 24.43
N ALA A 853 35.44 -12.50 23.78
CA ALA A 853 36.89 -12.35 23.80
C ALA A 853 37.40 -11.67 25.09
N SER A 854 36.65 -10.68 25.58
CA SER A 854 36.92 -9.99 26.85
C SER A 854 35.62 -9.44 27.46
N GLU A 855 35.64 -9.20 28.77
CA GLU A 855 34.57 -8.47 29.46
C GLU A 855 34.71 -6.95 29.30
N ASP A 856 35.92 -6.48 29.00
CA ASP A 856 36.24 -5.08 28.78
C ASP A 856 36.07 -4.73 27.28
N PRO A 857 35.14 -3.82 26.91
CA PRO A 857 34.97 -3.37 25.52
C PRO A 857 36.23 -2.73 24.91
N ASP A 858 37.10 -2.17 25.75
CA ASP A 858 38.32 -1.48 25.31
C ASP A 858 39.54 -2.41 25.23
N ASP A 859 39.37 -3.70 25.49
CA ASP A 859 40.45 -4.68 25.39
C ASP A 859 41.04 -4.71 23.97
N LEU A 860 42.38 -4.63 23.90
CA LEU A 860 43.15 -4.69 22.67
C LEU A 860 43.06 -6.06 22.00
N CYS A 861 42.58 -7.09 22.70
CA CYS A 861 42.30 -8.38 22.10
C CYS A 861 41.09 -8.33 21.15
N ILE A 862 40.21 -7.32 21.24
CA ILE A 862 39.04 -7.15 20.36
C ILE A 862 39.46 -6.24 19.18
N PRO A 863 39.73 -6.80 17.98
CA PRO A 863 40.17 -6.01 16.83
C PRO A 863 39.00 -5.23 16.18
N GLU A 864 39.34 -4.36 15.22
CA GLU A 864 38.36 -3.87 14.25
C GLU A 864 37.97 -5.03 13.31
N VAL A 865 36.67 -5.15 13.01
CA VAL A 865 36.13 -6.23 12.15
C VAL A 865 35.48 -5.62 10.91
N ALA A 866 35.87 -6.11 9.73
CA ALA A 866 35.23 -5.71 8.48
C ALA A 866 34.00 -6.59 8.16
N LEU A 867 33.11 -6.08 7.30
CA LEU A 867 32.03 -6.90 6.74
C LEU A 867 32.62 -7.99 5.84
N GLY A 868 32.10 -9.20 5.98
CA GLY A 868 32.63 -10.43 5.36
C GLY A 868 33.51 -11.25 6.31
N GLU A 869 33.97 -10.68 7.42
CA GLU A 869 34.86 -11.36 8.38
C GLU A 869 34.14 -11.86 9.63
N ARG A 870 32.88 -11.49 9.88
CA ARG A 870 32.16 -11.94 11.10
C ARG A 870 31.96 -13.45 11.13
N ALA A 871 31.84 -14.04 12.32
CA ALA A 871 31.74 -15.49 12.49
C ALA A 871 30.64 -16.13 11.63
N PHE A 872 29.43 -15.55 11.62
CA PHE A 872 28.34 -16.04 10.77
C PHE A 872 28.58 -15.81 9.27
N GLU A 873 29.27 -14.73 8.89
CA GLU A 873 29.62 -14.46 7.49
C GLU A 873 30.65 -15.47 6.98
N ILE A 874 31.61 -15.86 7.83
CA ILE A 874 32.57 -16.92 7.51
C ILE A 874 31.85 -18.27 7.37
N ALA A 875 30.96 -18.62 8.31
CA ALA A 875 30.17 -19.84 8.23
C ALA A 875 29.25 -19.86 6.99
N LEU A 876 28.66 -18.72 6.65
CA LEU A 876 27.84 -18.55 5.43
C LEU A 876 28.70 -18.69 4.17
N ALA A 877 29.87 -18.05 4.10
CA ALA A 877 30.78 -18.15 2.97
C ALA A 877 31.27 -19.59 2.75
N ARG A 878 31.52 -20.34 3.84
CA ARG A 878 31.86 -21.77 3.76
C ARG A 878 30.73 -22.60 3.16
N ARG A 879 29.49 -22.40 3.61
CA ARG A 879 28.31 -23.09 3.07
C ARG A 879 28.10 -22.78 1.58
N VAL A 880 28.26 -21.52 1.18
CA VAL A 880 28.17 -21.10 -0.23
C VAL A 880 29.27 -21.76 -1.06
N ALA A 881 30.52 -21.77 -0.58
CA ALA A 881 31.65 -22.40 -1.29
C ALA A 881 31.48 -23.92 -1.45
N GLN A 882 30.75 -24.57 -0.55
CA GLN A 882 30.42 -25.99 -0.61
C GLN A 882 29.17 -26.29 -1.45
N GLY A 883 28.49 -25.27 -2.00
CA GLY A 883 27.24 -25.42 -2.75
C GLY A 883 26.02 -25.70 -1.86
N GLY A 884 26.14 -25.55 -0.54
CA GLY A 884 25.07 -25.79 0.43
C GLY A 884 24.20 -24.55 0.74
N ALA A 885 24.44 -23.43 0.08
CA ALA A 885 23.62 -22.22 0.16
C ALA A 885 23.87 -21.32 -1.06
N GLU A 886 22.85 -20.58 -1.49
CA GLU A 886 22.97 -19.46 -2.43
C GLU A 886 22.55 -18.18 -1.69
N THR A 887 23.31 -17.09 -1.81
CA THR A 887 22.95 -15.83 -1.15
C THR A 887 23.49 -14.58 -1.83
N ASP A 888 22.67 -13.53 -1.83
CA ASP A 888 22.98 -12.17 -2.25
C ASP A 888 23.64 -11.33 -1.15
N TRP A 889 23.78 -11.86 0.07
CA TRP A 889 24.27 -11.13 1.25
C TRP A 889 25.54 -10.32 0.96
N PHE A 890 26.59 -10.98 0.47
CA PHE A 890 27.90 -10.34 0.27
C PHE A 890 27.86 -9.24 -0.78
N ARG A 891 27.18 -9.50 -1.91
CA ARG A 891 27.03 -8.55 -3.02
C ARG A 891 26.24 -7.31 -2.59
N ARG A 892 25.14 -7.50 -1.85
CA ARG A 892 24.24 -6.43 -1.41
C ARG A 892 24.85 -5.52 -0.34
N HIS A 893 25.81 -6.01 0.43
CA HIS A 893 26.50 -5.24 1.48
C HIS A 893 27.90 -4.77 1.05
N GLY A 894 28.34 -5.10 -0.18
CA GLY A 894 29.67 -4.73 -0.68
C GLY A 894 30.81 -5.37 0.10
N SER A 895 30.58 -6.54 0.70
CA SER A 895 31.55 -7.27 1.53
C SER A 895 32.20 -8.43 0.76
N THR A 896 33.44 -8.76 1.08
CA THR A 896 34.16 -9.89 0.46
C THR A 896 33.88 -11.19 1.22
N PRO A 897 33.39 -12.26 0.55
CA PRO A 897 33.17 -13.54 1.20
C PRO A 897 34.51 -14.15 1.63
N THR A 898 34.66 -14.39 2.94
CA THR A 898 35.89 -14.90 3.54
C THR A 898 35.61 -16.25 4.20
N THR A 899 36.35 -17.31 3.83
CA THR A 899 36.13 -18.68 4.35
C THR A 899 37.09 -19.06 5.48
N GLU A 900 38.19 -18.32 5.63
CA GLU A 900 39.23 -18.53 6.64
C GLU A 900 39.19 -17.46 7.73
N ILE A 901 39.61 -17.80 8.95
CA ILE A 901 39.69 -16.80 10.03
C ILE A 901 40.86 -15.84 9.71
N PRO A 902 40.65 -14.51 9.67
CA PRO A 902 41.70 -13.56 9.31
C PRO A 902 42.96 -13.68 10.16
N ALA A 903 44.11 -13.83 9.49
CA ALA A 903 45.41 -14.02 10.16
C ALA A 903 45.89 -12.79 10.94
N HIS A 904 45.42 -11.59 10.57
CA HIS A 904 45.83 -10.33 11.17
C HIS A 904 45.21 -10.08 12.56
N TRP A 905 44.16 -10.81 12.93
CA TRP A 905 43.54 -10.69 14.25
C TRP A 905 44.40 -11.26 15.38
N PRO A 906 44.30 -10.75 16.62
CA PRO A 906 44.98 -11.32 17.78
C PRO A 906 44.66 -12.82 17.98
N ALA A 907 45.65 -13.60 18.42
CA ALA A 907 45.48 -15.05 18.62
C ALA A 907 44.33 -15.43 19.58
N PRO A 908 44.09 -14.72 20.70
CA PRO A 908 42.95 -14.98 21.57
C PRO A 908 41.60 -14.81 20.84
N TYR A 909 41.46 -13.75 20.03
CA TYR A 909 40.24 -13.49 19.28
C TYR A 909 39.97 -14.56 18.23
N ARG A 910 41.01 -14.98 17.48
CA ARG A 910 40.88 -16.09 16.51
C ARG A 910 40.40 -17.38 17.17
N ALA A 911 40.88 -17.69 18.37
CA ALA A 911 40.46 -18.89 19.11
C ALA A 911 38.98 -18.81 19.52
N VAL A 912 38.51 -17.63 19.94
CA VAL A 912 37.09 -17.40 20.27
C VAL A 912 36.22 -17.49 19.03
N VAL A 913 36.58 -16.81 17.94
CA VAL A 913 35.81 -16.86 16.68
C VAL A 913 35.73 -18.29 16.12
N LYS A 914 36.77 -19.10 16.27
CA LYS A 914 36.71 -20.52 15.91
C LYS A 914 35.60 -21.24 16.69
N LYS A 915 35.54 -21.08 18.01
CA LYS A 915 34.48 -21.68 18.84
C LYS A 915 33.09 -21.17 18.44
N ARG A 916 32.97 -19.88 18.09
CA ARG A 916 31.72 -19.29 17.59
C ARG A 916 31.26 -19.99 16.30
N ILE A 917 32.15 -20.17 15.34
CA ILE A 917 31.85 -20.89 14.09
C ILE A 917 31.45 -22.34 14.37
N ASP A 918 32.18 -23.04 15.24
CA ASP A 918 31.85 -24.42 15.62
C ASP A 918 30.45 -24.51 16.26
N ALA A 919 30.07 -23.54 17.09
CA ALA A 919 28.72 -23.45 17.67
C ALA A 919 27.62 -23.15 16.64
N ILE A 920 27.90 -22.29 15.65
CA ILE A 920 26.99 -21.99 14.53
C ILE A 920 26.72 -23.24 13.69
N GLU A 921 27.76 -24.04 13.42
CA GLU A 921 27.67 -25.23 12.57
C GLU A 921 27.05 -26.44 13.31
N SER A 922 27.16 -26.50 14.65
CA SER A 922 26.72 -27.66 15.44
C SER A 922 25.37 -27.51 16.16
N SER A 923 24.93 -26.28 16.46
CA SER A 923 23.68 -26.01 17.18
C SER A 923 22.65 -25.36 16.26
N ARG A 924 21.50 -26.02 16.05
CA ARG A 924 20.39 -25.45 15.27
C ARG A 924 19.89 -24.11 15.82
N ALA A 925 19.85 -23.97 17.15
CA ALA A 925 19.40 -22.74 17.79
C ALA A 925 20.36 -21.57 17.54
N ILE A 926 21.67 -21.80 17.71
CA ILE A 926 22.69 -20.78 17.43
C ILE A 926 22.78 -20.52 15.93
N GLY A 927 22.83 -21.54 15.08
CA GLY A 927 22.85 -21.38 13.63
C GLY A 927 21.61 -20.65 13.07
N THR A 928 20.47 -20.72 13.77
CA THR A 928 19.29 -19.91 13.42
C THR A 928 19.48 -18.44 13.78
N ILE A 929 19.97 -18.09 14.97
CA ILE A 929 20.13 -16.67 15.37
C ILE A 929 21.38 -16.03 14.75
N GLU A 930 22.44 -16.79 14.53
CA GLU A 930 23.64 -16.39 13.78
C GLU A 930 23.42 -16.60 12.27
N SER A 931 22.34 -16.02 11.78
CA SER A 931 21.98 -16.01 10.37
C SER A 931 21.72 -14.59 9.87
N PRO A 932 21.80 -14.34 8.55
CA PRO A 932 21.52 -13.04 7.95
C PRO A 932 20.22 -12.38 8.41
N GLU A 933 19.21 -13.17 8.78
CA GLU A 933 17.89 -12.72 9.21
C GLU A 933 17.87 -12.06 10.58
N PHE A 934 18.86 -12.30 11.43
CA PHE A 934 18.87 -11.75 12.79
C PHE A 934 20.14 -10.98 13.12
N LYS A 935 21.20 -11.13 12.32
CA LYS A 935 22.44 -10.37 12.46
C LYS A 935 22.31 -8.98 11.85
N ARG A 936 22.80 -7.97 12.57
CA ARG A 936 22.78 -6.58 12.11
C ARG A 936 23.50 -6.46 10.77
N ARG A 937 22.84 -5.79 9.82
CA ARG A 937 23.33 -5.67 8.44
C ARG A 937 24.49 -4.69 8.28
N TRP A 938 24.53 -3.64 9.10
CA TRP A 938 25.48 -2.53 8.95
C TRP A 938 25.52 -1.97 7.52
N LEU A 939 24.36 -1.92 6.85
CA LEU A 939 24.24 -1.29 5.55
C LEU A 939 24.25 0.23 5.74
N SER A 940 25.12 0.91 5.01
CA SER A 940 25.23 2.37 4.99
C SER A 940 25.51 2.84 3.57
N GLU A 941 25.19 4.09 3.28
CA GLU A 941 25.76 4.76 2.13
C GLU A 941 27.28 4.79 2.22
N THR A 942 27.93 4.84 1.05
CA THR A 942 29.39 4.94 0.99
C THR A 942 29.84 6.31 1.51
N TRP A 943 31.06 6.38 2.03
CA TRP A 943 31.63 7.65 2.47
C TRP A 943 31.56 8.74 1.37
N ASP A 944 31.84 8.37 0.12
CA ASP A 944 31.85 9.31 -0.99
C ASP A 944 30.44 9.89 -1.25
N ALA A 945 29.39 9.08 -1.14
CA ALA A 945 28.01 9.54 -1.24
C ALA A 945 27.62 10.47 -0.08
N LEU A 946 27.95 10.09 1.17
CA LEU A 946 27.73 10.94 2.35
C LEU A 946 28.45 12.28 2.24
N GLN A 947 29.70 12.27 1.74
CA GLN A 947 30.50 13.46 1.50
C GLN A 947 29.86 14.33 0.40
N GLU A 948 29.49 13.74 -0.73
CA GLU A 948 28.83 14.47 -1.83
C GLU A 948 27.55 15.15 -1.36
N GLN A 949 26.68 14.45 -0.62
CA GLN A 949 25.44 15.01 -0.08
C GLN A 949 25.70 16.16 0.89
N ALA A 950 26.67 16.01 1.79
CA ALA A 950 27.03 17.05 2.76
C ALA A 950 27.57 18.31 2.09
N LEU A 951 28.48 18.16 1.13
CA LEU A 951 29.04 19.29 0.38
C LEU A 951 27.98 19.95 -0.49
N ARG A 952 27.10 19.17 -1.13
CA ARG A 952 25.95 19.69 -1.87
C ARG A 952 25.05 20.54 -0.97
N SER A 953 24.67 20.01 0.21
CA SER A 953 23.82 20.75 1.16
C SER A 953 24.48 22.04 1.62
N TRP A 954 25.77 21.99 1.96
CA TRP A 954 26.54 23.16 2.37
C TRP A 954 26.59 24.23 1.28
N LEU A 955 26.86 23.85 0.02
CA LEU A 955 26.87 24.76 -1.12
C LEU A 955 25.49 25.39 -1.33
N LEU A 956 24.41 24.60 -1.25
CA LEU A 956 23.04 25.11 -1.38
C LEU A 956 22.65 26.08 -0.26
N ASP A 957 23.05 25.79 0.98
CA ASP A 957 22.83 26.69 2.12
C ASP A 957 23.56 28.02 1.92
N ARG A 958 24.73 28.00 1.27
CA ARG A 958 25.49 29.20 0.92
C ARG A 958 24.83 30.01 -0.20
N ILE A 959 24.26 29.35 -1.23
CA ILE A 959 23.50 30.01 -2.31
C ILE A 959 22.21 30.66 -1.75
N GLU A 960 21.59 30.05 -0.75
CA GLU A 960 20.37 30.57 -0.09
C GLU A 960 20.66 31.77 0.84
N ASN A 961 21.92 32.24 0.93
CA ASN A 961 22.26 33.44 1.70
C ASN A 961 21.47 34.65 1.19
N ARG A 962 20.83 35.37 2.13
CA ARG A 962 19.96 36.53 1.88
C ARG A 962 20.62 37.56 0.98
N ASP A 963 21.90 37.86 1.17
CA ASP A 963 22.58 38.96 0.47
C ASP A 963 22.66 38.75 -1.05
N HIS A 964 22.46 37.52 -1.54
CA HIS A 964 22.37 37.26 -2.97
C HIS A 964 21.04 37.69 -3.58
N TRP A 965 19.98 37.83 -2.79
CA TRP A 965 18.59 37.96 -3.24
C TRP A 965 17.98 39.34 -2.93
N PHE A 966 18.79 40.27 -2.44
CA PHE A 966 18.39 41.63 -2.17
C PHE A 966 19.40 42.59 -2.83
N ASP A 967 18.92 43.74 -3.30
CA ASP A 967 19.76 44.79 -3.86
C ASP A 967 20.49 45.61 -2.78
N GLU A 968 21.26 46.61 -3.21
CA GLU A 968 22.03 47.47 -2.30
C GLU A 968 21.16 48.32 -1.36
N ASN A 969 19.89 48.53 -1.71
CA ASN A 969 18.91 49.23 -0.87
C ASN A 969 18.15 48.28 0.06
N GLY A 970 18.47 46.98 0.02
CA GLY A 970 17.81 45.95 0.80
C GLY A 970 16.43 45.56 0.27
N MET A 971 16.13 45.84 -0.99
CA MET A 971 14.89 45.45 -1.66
C MET A 971 15.03 44.09 -2.37
N PRO A 972 13.99 43.24 -2.40
CA PRO A 972 14.07 41.92 -3.01
C PRO A 972 14.22 42.05 -4.53
N ALA A 973 15.12 41.27 -5.13
CA ALA A 973 15.43 41.36 -6.55
C ALA A 973 15.54 39.98 -7.21
N LEU A 974 15.01 39.86 -8.43
CA LEU A 974 15.26 38.70 -9.28
C LEU A 974 16.72 38.69 -9.76
N VAL A 975 17.33 37.52 -9.77
CA VAL A 975 18.76 37.35 -10.05
C VAL A 975 18.96 36.35 -11.17
N SER A 976 19.78 36.71 -12.16
CA SER A 976 20.16 35.78 -13.22
C SER A 976 21.17 34.75 -12.72
N LEU A 977 21.18 33.56 -13.32
CA LEU A 977 22.15 32.51 -12.99
C LEU A 977 23.60 33.00 -13.16
N SER A 978 23.86 33.81 -14.19
CA SER A 978 25.17 34.42 -14.43
C SER A 978 25.58 35.36 -13.30
N ARG A 979 24.70 36.29 -12.90
CA ARG A 979 24.95 37.25 -11.82
C ARG A 979 25.15 36.55 -10.48
N LEU A 980 24.36 35.52 -10.20
CA LEU A 980 24.51 34.69 -9.00
C LEU A 980 25.86 33.97 -9.01
N THR A 981 26.25 33.38 -10.14
CA THR A 981 27.55 32.72 -10.29
C THR A 981 28.71 33.69 -10.08
N ASP A 982 28.63 34.91 -10.64
CA ASP A 982 29.65 35.93 -10.46
C ASP A 982 29.77 36.37 -9.00
N ALA A 983 28.65 36.50 -8.28
CA ALA A 983 28.66 36.80 -6.86
C ALA A 983 29.32 35.67 -6.04
N LEU A 984 28.97 34.41 -6.32
CA LEU A 984 29.52 33.23 -5.66
C LEU A 984 31.00 33.01 -5.99
N SER A 985 31.47 33.44 -7.16
CA SER A 985 32.89 33.33 -7.55
C SER A 985 33.83 34.16 -6.66
N ARG A 986 33.29 35.16 -5.95
CA ARG A 986 34.01 36.03 -5.01
C ARG A 986 34.06 35.45 -3.59
N ASP A 987 33.29 34.40 -3.32
CA ASP A 987 33.32 33.68 -2.05
C ASP A 987 34.38 32.56 -2.12
N GLU A 988 35.55 32.82 -1.53
CA GLU A 988 36.68 31.88 -1.54
C GLU A 988 36.33 30.52 -0.93
N ASP A 989 35.51 30.51 0.13
CA ASP A 989 35.05 29.29 0.78
C ASP A 989 34.14 28.50 -0.16
N PHE A 990 33.18 29.17 -0.82
CA PHE A 990 32.30 28.54 -1.80
C PHE A 990 33.08 27.90 -2.95
N VAL A 991 34.04 28.63 -3.53
CA VAL A 991 34.88 28.12 -4.62
C VAL A 991 35.74 26.95 -4.16
N SER A 992 36.28 26.99 -2.94
CA SER A 992 37.09 25.90 -2.40
C SER A 992 36.28 24.61 -2.21
N VAL A 993 35.07 24.71 -1.66
CA VAL A 993 34.18 23.56 -1.43
C VAL A 993 33.63 23.02 -2.75
N ALA A 994 33.29 23.89 -3.71
CA ALA A 994 32.86 23.49 -5.04
C ALA A 994 33.92 22.66 -5.77
N LYS A 995 35.22 22.97 -5.59
CA LYS A 995 36.33 22.17 -6.13
C LYS A 995 36.45 20.80 -5.47
N ILE A 996 36.06 20.64 -4.21
CA ILE A 996 36.02 19.33 -3.55
C ILE A 996 34.82 18.52 -4.06
N TYR A 997 33.65 19.16 -4.13
CA TYR A 997 32.40 18.55 -4.60
C TYR A 997 32.48 18.09 -6.06
N ALA A 998 33.04 18.92 -6.96
CA ALA A 998 33.08 18.64 -8.39
C ALA A 998 34.40 19.11 -9.03
N ALA A 999 35.52 18.47 -8.64
CA ALA A 999 36.89 18.86 -9.02
C ALA A 999 37.18 19.02 -10.53
N ARG A 1000 36.35 18.43 -11.41
CA ARG A 1000 36.54 18.46 -12.87
C ARG A 1000 35.56 19.39 -13.59
N LYS A 1001 34.74 20.15 -12.87
CA LYS A 1001 33.73 21.04 -13.45
C LYS A 1001 34.07 22.49 -13.15
N GLU A 1002 33.84 23.35 -14.13
CA GLU A 1002 33.92 24.80 -13.95
C GLU A 1002 32.78 25.30 -13.04
N LEU A 1003 33.05 26.35 -12.27
CA LEU A 1003 32.10 26.89 -11.28
C LEU A 1003 30.69 27.18 -11.85
N PRO A 1004 30.53 27.81 -13.04
CA PRO A 1004 29.20 28.06 -13.59
C PRO A 1004 28.39 26.78 -13.83
N ALA A 1005 29.05 25.69 -14.24
CA ALA A 1005 28.38 24.40 -14.44
C ALA A 1005 27.94 23.78 -13.11
N VAL A 1006 28.77 23.91 -12.06
CA VAL A 1006 28.42 23.45 -10.71
C VAL A 1006 27.21 24.19 -10.16
N VAL A 1007 27.19 25.53 -10.26
CA VAL A 1007 26.06 26.35 -9.78
C VAL A 1007 24.79 26.01 -10.56
N ALA A 1008 24.86 25.89 -11.88
CA ALA A 1008 23.72 25.48 -12.71
C ALA A 1008 23.11 24.12 -12.30
N GLU A 1009 23.96 23.12 -12.05
CA GLU A 1009 23.53 21.79 -11.61
C GLU A 1009 22.93 21.79 -10.20
N LEU A 1010 23.47 22.60 -9.28
CA LEU A 1010 22.90 22.78 -7.95
C LEU A 1010 21.50 23.40 -8.01
N MET A 1011 21.29 24.39 -8.88
CA MET A 1011 20.01 25.10 -9.00
C MET A 1011 18.90 24.25 -9.66
N THR A 1012 19.25 23.37 -10.61
CA THR A 1012 18.33 22.63 -11.49
C THR A 1012 17.22 21.86 -10.76
N ASP A 1013 17.51 21.29 -9.59
CA ASP A 1013 16.53 20.47 -8.84
C ASP A 1013 15.98 21.16 -7.58
N GLU A 1014 16.41 22.38 -7.28
CA GLU A 1014 16.11 23.10 -6.04
C GLU A 1014 15.15 24.28 -6.24
N HIS A 1015 14.68 24.47 -7.48
CA HIS A 1015 13.72 25.51 -7.85
C HIS A 1015 12.33 24.95 -8.15
N VAL A 1016 11.30 25.79 -7.95
CA VAL A 1016 9.94 25.54 -8.41
C VAL A 1016 9.43 26.78 -9.17
N PRO A 1017 8.82 26.63 -10.36
CA PRO A 1017 8.26 27.75 -11.10
C PRO A 1017 7.15 28.48 -10.34
N PHE A 1018 7.15 29.81 -10.42
CA PHE A 1018 6.13 30.66 -9.79
C PHE A 1018 4.70 30.34 -10.28
N LEU A 1019 4.51 30.10 -11.59
CA LEU A 1019 3.19 29.84 -12.17
C LEU A 1019 2.75 28.36 -12.05
N PRO A 1020 1.48 28.09 -11.67
CA PRO A 1020 0.90 26.74 -11.74
C PRO A 1020 1.00 26.10 -13.14
N ALA A 1021 0.83 26.88 -14.21
CA ALA A 1021 0.93 26.41 -15.60
C ALA A 1021 2.30 25.84 -15.99
N LEU A 1022 3.36 26.23 -15.28
CA LEU A 1022 4.73 25.72 -15.46
C LEU A 1022 5.07 24.57 -14.50
N ARG A 1023 4.21 24.30 -13.51
CA ARG A 1023 4.38 23.26 -12.50
C ARG A 1023 3.55 22.01 -12.77
N TYR A 1024 2.30 22.20 -13.22
CA TYR A 1024 1.28 21.16 -13.26
C TYR A 1024 0.95 20.66 -14.67
N LYS A 1025 0.66 19.37 -14.77
CA LYS A 1025 -0.06 18.79 -15.91
C LYS A 1025 -1.55 19.16 -15.85
N PRO A 1026 -2.34 18.93 -16.91
CA PRO A 1026 -3.79 19.23 -16.89
C PRO A 1026 -4.55 18.64 -15.70
N SER A 1027 -4.20 17.42 -15.25
CA SER A 1027 -4.80 16.81 -14.05
C SER A 1027 -4.49 17.60 -12.76
N GLY A 1028 -3.25 18.08 -12.62
CA GLY A 1028 -2.82 18.91 -11.50
C GLY A 1028 -3.49 20.29 -11.50
N LEU A 1029 -3.69 20.90 -12.68
CA LEU A 1029 -4.42 22.16 -12.81
C LEU A 1029 -5.89 22.03 -12.39
N LYS A 1030 -6.55 20.91 -12.73
CA LYS A 1030 -7.92 20.64 -12.26
C LYS A 1030 -7.98 20.56 -10.73
N LYS A 1031 -7.03 19.86 -10.10
CA LYS A 1031 -6.93 19.81 -8.63
C LYS A 1031 -6.65 21.19 -8.05
N ARG A 1032 -5.75 21.97 -8.65
CA ARG A 1032 -5.43 23.33 -8.22
C ARG A 1032 -6.67 24.23 -8.19
N ALA A 1033 -7.52 24.15 -9.21
CA ALA A 1033 -8.78 24.87 -9.23
C ALA A 1033 -9.74 24.42 -8.08
N ASP A 1034 -9.81 23.12 -7.77
CA ASP A 1034 -10.58 22.62 -6.62
C ASP A 1034 -10.03 23.20 -5.30
N TRP A 1035 -8.70 23.35 -5.17
CA TRP A 1035 -8.06 23.97 -4.00
C TRP A 1035 -8.35 25.48 -3.89
N GLU A 1036 -8.25 26.21 -4.99
CA GLU A 1036 -8.56 27.65 -5.04
C GLU A 1036 -10.01 27.92 -4.67
N HIS A 1037 -10.94 27.10 -5.17
CA HIS A 1037 -12.35 27.17 -4.80
C HIS A 1037 -12.56 26.96 -3.29
N VAL A 1038 -11.85 25.98 -2.69
CA VAL A 1038 -11.87 25.77 -1.24
C VAL A 1038 -11.34 26.99 -0.49
N TRP A 1039 -10.24 27.59 -0.93
CA TRP A 1039 -9.69 28.81 -0.30
C TRP A 1039 -10.65 29.99 -0.39
N ASP A 1040 -11.33 30.18 -1.50
CA ASP A 1040 -12.32 31.26 -1.64
C ASP A 1040 -13.50 31.06 -0.68
N LEU A 1041 -13.99 29.84 -0.52
CA LEU A 1041 -15.02 29.53 0.47
C LEU A 1041 -14.52 29.74 1.92
N GLN A 1042 -13.27 29.40 2.21
CA GLN A 1042 -12.65 29.69 3.51
C GLN A 1042 -12.55 31.20 3.77
N ARG A 1043 -12.21 32.02 2.76
CA ARG A 1043 -12.19 33.49 2.89
C ARG A 1043 -13.59 34.05 3.14
N GLN A 1044 -14.60 33.51 2.46
CA GLN A 1044 -16.00 33.87 2.70
C GLN A 1044 -16.44 33.49 4.12
N GLU A 1045 -16.00 32.34 4.63
CA GLU A 1045 -16.20 31.97 6.03
C GLU A 1045 -15.52 32.99 6.97
N ASP A 1046 -14.26 33.33 6.73
CA ASP A 1046 -13.52 34.25 7.60
C ASP A 1046 -14.12 35.66 7.63
N ALA A 1047 -14.65 36.13 6.49
CA ALA A 1047 -15.33 37.42 6.34
C ALA A 1047 -16.78 37.44 6.87
N ALA A 1048 -17.37 36.29 7.20
CA ALA A 1048 -18.75 36.22 7.68
C ALA A 1048 -18.89 36.87 9.09
N PRO A 1049 -20.03 37.54 9.36
CA PRO A 1049 -20.16 38.42 10.53
C PRO A 1049 -20.31 37.69 11.87
N ASP A 1050 -20.79 36.44 11.88
CA ASP A 1050 -21.07 35.66 13.08
C ASP A 1050 -20.87 34.14 12.90
N GLU A 1051 -20.78 33.39 14.01
CA GLU A 1051 -20.53 31.94 13.98
C GLU A 1051 -21.65 31.13 13.28
N PRO A 1052 -22.95 31.44 13.42
CA PRO A 1052 -23.99 30.79 12.63
C PRO A 1052 -23.77 30.90 11.11
N ALA A 1053 -23.43 32.09 10.62
CA ALA A 1053 -23.10 32.30 9.20
C ALA A 1053 -21.83 31.53 8.80
N LYS A 1054 -20.79 31.56 9.64
CA LYS A 1054 -19.55 30.77 9.44
C LYS A 1054 -19.84 29.29 9.33
N ARG A 1055 -20.60 28.73 10.26
CA ARG A 1055 -20.97 27.31 10.29
C ARG A 1055 -21.72 26.89 9.03
N LYS A 1056 -22.68 27.71 8.57
CA LYS A 1056 -23.43 27.44 7.33
C LYS A 1056 -22.50 27.36 6.12
N ILE A 1057 -21.50 28.23 6.02
CA ILE A 1057 -20.50 28.18 4.95
C ILE A 1057 -19.59 26.96 5.14
N ARG A 1058 -19.03 26.77 6.35
CA ARG A 1058 -18.13 25.67 6.72
C ARG A 1058 -18.69 24.29 6.38
N ASP A 1059 -19.98 24.07 6.63
CA ASP A 1059 -20.67 22.81 6.34
C ASP A 1059 -20.77 22.51 4.82
N THR A 1060 -20.59 23.53 3.97
CA THR A 1060 -20.57 23.38 2.50
C THR A 1060 -19.16 23.23 1.92
N ILE A 1061 -18.09 23.54 2.68
CA ILE A 1061 -16.72 23.49 2.17
C ILE A 1061 -16.29 22.03 1.94
N PRO A 1062 -15.97 21.62 0.69
CA PRO A 1062 -15.51 20.28 0.40
C PRO A 1062 -14.05 20.08 0.86
N VAL A 1063 -13.63 18.82 1.00
CA VAL A 1063 -12.21 18.49 1.23
C VAL A 1063 -11.49 18.48 -0.11
N PRO A 1064 -10.42 19.26 -0.32
CA PRO A 1064 -9.74 19.30 -1.61
C PRO A 1064 -8.97 17.99 -1.89
N PRO A 1065 -8.81 17.60 -3.17
CA PRO A 1065 -8.11 16.38 -3.55
C PRO A 1065 -6.59 16.49 -3.32
N LYS A 1066 -5.94 15.37 -2.96
CA LYS A 1066 -4.47 15.31 -2.84
C LYS A 1066 -3.80 15.18 -4.21
N TYR A 1067 -2.62 15.78 -4.34
CA TYR A 1067 -1.78 15.62 -5.52
C TYR A 1067 -1.02 14.28 -5.52
N THR A 1068 -0.65 13.82 -6.72
CA THR A 1068 0.27 12.71 -6.94
C THR A 1068 1.44 13.15 -7.83
N SER A 1069 2.50 12.35 -7.94
CA SER A 1069 3.62 12.64 -8.85
C SER A 1069 3.18 12.78 -10.32
N ALA A 1070 2.07 12.14 -10.70
CA ALA A 1070 1.54 12.23 -12.06
C ALA A 1070 0.99 13.63 -12.39
N ASP A 1071 0.62 14.42 -11.38
CA ASP A 1071 0.06 15.77 -11.54
C ASP A 1071 1.11 16.84 -11.83
N PHE A 1072 2.39 16.58 -11.53
CA PHE A 1072 3.49 17.52 -11.73
C PHE A 1072 4.20 17.29 -13.07
N LEU A 1073 4.70 18.37 -13.66
CA LEU A 1073 5.48 18.32 -14.89
C LEU A 1073 6.89 17.74 -14.68
N ARG A 1074 7.45 17.86 -13.46
CA ARG A 1074 8.77 17.33 -13.10
C ARG A 1074 8.78 16.57 -11.76
N PRO A 1075 9.62 15.53 -11.64
CA PRO A 1075 9.85 14.86 -10.36
C PRO A 1075 10.40 15.77 -9.26
N SER A 1076 11.29 16.72 -9.60
CA SER A 1076 11.86 17.68 -8.63
C SER A 1076 10.78 18.56 -7.99
N TYR A 1077 9.81 19.03 -8.78
CA TYR A 1077 8.69 19.81 -8.25
C TYR A 1077 7.84 19.00 -7.27
N TRP A 1078 7.55 17.73 -7.61
CA TRP A 1078 6.86 16.82 -6.70
C TRP A 1078 7.65 16.57 -5.41
N LYS A 1079 8.98 16.39 -5.50
CA LYS A 1079 9.86 16.21 -4.34
C LYS A 1079 9.81 17.42 -3.40
N ALA A 1080 9.77 18.64 -3.95
CA ALA A 1080 9.68 19.87 -3.18
C ALA A 1080 8.27 20.10 -2.56
N ARG A 1081 7.19 19.73 -3.25
CA ARG A 1081 5.82 20.13 -2.89
C ARG A 1081 4.96 19.04 -2.24
N GLY A 1082 5.13 17.79 -2.66
CA GLY A 1082 4.41 16.63 -2.13
C GLY A 1082 2.89 16.67 -2.32
N LYS A 1083 2.18 15.82 -1.56
CA LYS A 1083 0.74 15.53 -1.73
C LYS A 1083 -0.20 16.72 -1.44
N LEU A 1084 0.27 17.71 -0.68
CA LEU A 1084 -0.51 18.86 -0.24
C LEU A 1084 0.01 20.19 -0.85
N ASP A 1085 0.93 20.10 -1.82
CA ASP A 1085 1.57 21.27 -2.44
C ASP A 1085 2.22 22.26 -1.46
N VAL A 1086 2.81 21.76 -0.38
CA VAL A 1086 3.45 22.59 0.66
C VAL A 1086 4.81 23.08 0.13
N PRO A 1087 5.09 24.40 0.10
CA PRO A 1087 6.38 24.93 -0.34
C PRO A 1087 7.55 24.42 0.53
N LYS A 1088 8.55 23.80 -0.08
CA LYS A 1088 9.81 23.36 0.59
C LYS A 1088 11.07 23.57 -0.27
N GLU A 1089 10.90 24.10 -1.49
CA GLU A 1089 11.98 24.48 -2.38
C GLU A 1089 12.91 25.54 -1.78
N ARG A 1090 14.08 25.75 -2.39
CA ARG A 1090 15.03 26.82 -2.01
C ARG A 1090 14.82 28.07 -2.84
N PHE A 1091 14.46 27.88 -4.11
CA PHE A 1091 14.39 28.96 -5.09
C PHE A 1091 13.06 28.94 -5.86
N ILE A 1092 12.65 30.11 -6.33
CA ILE A 1092 11.53 30.28 -7.24
C ILE A 1092 12.13 30.60 -8.61
N SER A 1093 11.76 29.87 -9.65
CA SER A 1093 12.22 30.22 -11.00
C SER A 1093 11.18 31.05 -11.73
N TYR A 1094 11.65 32.04 -12.48
CA TYR A 1094 10.84 32.92 -13.29
C TYR A 1094 11.20 32.74 -14.76
N GLY A 1095 10.21 32.43 -15.59
CA GLY A 1095 10.44 32.15 -17.00
C GLY A 1095 9.16 31.82 -17.73
N GLN A 1096 9.27 31.66 -19.05
CA GLN A 1096 8.12 31.47 -19.96
C GLN A 1096 7.94 30.00 -20.37
N THR A 1097 8.96 29.17 -20.13
CA THR A 1097 8.97 27.75 -20.48
C THR A 1097 9.47 26.92 -19.32
N ASN A 1098 9.11 25.64 -19.31
CA ASN A 1098 9.52 24.71 -18.28
C ASN A 1098 10.91 24.10 -18.60
N THR A 1099 11.97 24.87 -18.40
CA THR A 1099 13.36 24.40 -18.58
C THR A 1099 13.95 23.81 -17.30
N PRO A 1100 14.93 22.87 -17.41
CA PRO A 1100 15.58 22.30 -16.22
C PRO A 1100 16.44 23.31 -15.47
N THR A 1101 17.07 24.21 -16.20
CA THR A 1101 17.92 25.23 -15.62
C THR A 1101 17.45 26.56 -16.20
N PRO A 1102 16.49 27.23 -15.55
CA PRO A 1102 16.09 28.58 -15.92
C PRO A 1102 17.23 29.57 -15.75
N ASP A 1103 17.12 30.72 -16.42
CA ASP A 1103 18.12 31.79 -16.30
C ASP A 1103 17.81 32.77 -15.18
N LEU A 1104 16.56 32.87 -14.72
CA LEU A 1104 16.11 33.87 -13.74
C LEU A 1104 15.49 33.22 -12.50
N TYR A 1105 15.98 33.62 -11.34
CA TYR A 1105 15.57 33.06 -10.05
C TYR A 1105 15.21 34.16 -9.04
N GLY A 1106 14.38 33.77 -8.09
CA GLY A 1106 14.17 34.47 -6.83
C GLY A 1106 14.29 33.50 -5.66
N TRP A 1107 14.21 34.05 -4.46
CA TRP A 1107 14.36 33.28 -3.23
C TRP A 1107 13.02 32.80 -2.69
N ALA A 1108 12.92 31.52 -2.33
CA ALA A 1108 11.70 30.98 -1.75
C ALA A 1108 11.41 31.49 -0.32
N GLY A 1109 12.38 32.16 0.31
CA GLY A 1109 12.21 32.78 1.61
C GLY A 1109 11.48 34.12 1.61
N TRP A 1110 11.12 34.66 0.45
CA TRP A 1110 10.34 35.89 0.33
C TRP A 1110 8.87 35.70 0.73
N ASP A 1111 8.31 36.70 1.43
CA ASP A 1111 6.86 36.80 1.62
C ASP A 1111 6.13 37.15 0.30
N HIS A 1112 4.78 37.11 0.30
CA HIS A 1112 4.01 37.39 -0.93
C HIS A 1112 4.21 38.82 -1.46
N ARG A 1113 4.43 39.80 -0.57
CA ARG A 1113 4.69 41.19 -0.92
C ARG A 1113 6.09 41.37 -1.52
N GLU A 1114 7.10 40.72 -0.95
CA GLU A 1114 8.47 40.73 -1.47
C GLU A 1114 8.55 40.07 -2.85
N GLN A 1115 7.84 38.95 -3.06
CA GLN A 1115 7.71 38.33 -4.38
C GLN A 1115 7.02 39.25 -5.39
N ALA A 1116 5.95 39.92 -4.99
CA ALA A 1116 5.24 40.87 -5.84
C ALA A 1116 6.14 42.06 -6.21
N TYR A 1117 6.86 42.63 -5.23
CA TYR A 1117 7.81 43.71 -5.47
C TYR A 1117 8.91 43.30 -6.46
N ALA A 1118 9.52 42.13 -6.27
CA ALA A 1118 10.60 41.68 -7.16
C ALA A 1118 10.11 41.47 -8.60
N LEU A 1119 8.88 40.99 -8.78
CA LEU A 1119 8.24 40.85 -10.09
C LEU A 1119 7.94 42.21 -10.72
N ASP A 1120 7.33 43.11 -9.96
CA ASP A 1120 6.93 44.46 -10.37
C ASP A 1120 8.15 45.31 -10.79
N ALA A 1121 9.20 45.30 -9.96
CA ALA A 1121 10.46 45.97 -10.26
C ALA A 1121 11.18 45.37 -11.48
N TYR A 1122 11.08 44.05 -11.68
CA TYR A 1122 11.63 43.41 -12.88
C TYR A 1122 10.89 43.84 -14.15
N ILE A 1123 9.55 43.90 -14.11
CA ILE A 1123 8.73 44.41 -15.21
C ILE A 1123 9.10 45.87 -15.53
N ALA A 1124 9.13 46.74 -14.52
CA ALA A 1124 9.43 48.16 -14.69
C ALA A 1124 10.84 48.44 -15.23
N SER A 1125 11.83 47.60 -14.88
CA SER A 1125 13.23 47.75 -15.32
C SER A 1125 13.52 47.15 -16.71
N HIS A 1126 12.58 46.43 -17.31
CA HIS A 1126 12.75 45.74 -18.59
C HIS A 1126 11.68 46.19 -19.62
N GLU A 1127 11.69 47.48 -19.95
CA GLU A 1127 10.77 48.12 -20.92
C GLU A 1127 10.79 47.51 -22.35
N ALA A 1128 11.76 46.63 -22.65
CA ALA A 1128 11.90 45.97 -23.96
C ALA A 1128 11.15 44.63 -24.09
N LEU A 1129 10.46 44.15 -23.05
CA LEU A 1129 9.69 42.90 -23.12
C LEU A 1129 8.50 43.04 -24.07
N THR A 1130 8.34 42.08 -24.98
CA THR A 1130 7.13 41.98 -25.81
C THR A 1130 5.92 41.60 -24.96
N SER A 1131 4.70 41.85 -25.46
CA SER A 1131 3.46 41.44 -24.75
C SER A 1131 3.45 39.94 -24.40
N GLU A 1132 3.97 39.08 -25.30
CA GLU A 1132 4.06 37.64 -25.06
C GLU A 1132 5.03 37.30 -23.92
N GLU A 1133 6.17 38.00 -23.86
CA GLU A 1133 7.19 37.78 -22.82
C GLU A 1133 6.77 38.35 -21.46
N LEU A 1134 5.98 39.43 -21.45
CA LEU A 1134 5.47 40.10 -20.26
C LEU A 1134 4.30 39.34 -19.61
N THR A 1135 3.42 38.75 -20.41
CA THR A 1135 2.20 38.04 -19.98
C THR A 1135 2.40 37.10 -18.78
N PRO A 1136 3.39 36.19 -18.76
CA PRO A 1136 3.58 35.30 -17.62
C PRO A 1136 3.98 36.02 -16.32
N PHE A 1137 4.71 37.13 -16.37
CA PHE A 1137 5.05 37.89 -15.17
C PHE A 1137 3.83 38.59 -14.57
N LEU A 1138 2.98 39.19 -15.42
CA LEU A 1138 1.68 39.73 -15.01
C LEU A 1138 0.76 38.64 -14.45
N ALA A 1139 0.75 37.45 -15.05
CA ALA A 1139 0.02 36.30 -14.51
C ALA A 1139 0.55 35.92 -13.12
N GLY A 1140 1.86 36.04 -12.86
CA GLY A 1140 2.43 35.84 -11.53
C GLY A 1140 1.93 36.83 -10.49
N LEU A 1141 1.84 38.11 -10.84
CA LEU A 1141 1.25 39.14 -9.98
C LEU A 1141 -0.24 38.85 -9.71
N LEU A 1142 -0.98 38.34 -10.70
CA LEU A 1142 -2.37 37.91 -10.52
C LEU A 1142 -2.48 36.71 -9.58
N GLU A 1143 -1.58 35.72 -9.68
CA GLU A 1143 -1.52 34.55 -8.78
C GLU A 1143 -1.22 34.93 -7.32
N LEU A 1144 -0.42 35.98 -7.10
CA LEU A 1144 -0.09 36.49 -5.76
C LEU A 1144 -1.23 37.34 -5.17
N GLN A 1145 -2.10 37.92 -6.00
CA GLN A 1145 -3.13 38.87 -5.56
C GLN A 1145 -4.03 38.35 -4.42
N PRO A 1146 -4.59 37.13 -4.45
CA PRO A 1146 -5.46 36.66 -3.37
C PRO A 1146 -4.74 36.58 -2.01
N TRP A 1147 -3.43 36.36 -2.01
CA TRP A 1147 -2.61 36.31 -0.80
C TRP A 1147 -2.24 37.71 -0.30
N LEU A 1148 -1.98 38.64 -1.22
CA LEU A 1148 -1.80 40.05 -0.89
C LEU A 1148 -3.08 40.64 -0.27
N ASP A 1149 -4.24 40.37 -0.87
CA ASP A 1149 -5.54 40.83 -0.37
C ASP A 1149 -5.86 40.29 1.02
N GLN A 1150 -5.40 39.06 1.32
CA GLN A 1150 -5.67 38.39 2.59
C GLN A 1150 -4.71 38.83 3.71
N TRP A 1151 -3.42 39.00 3.41
CA TRP A 1151 -2.38 39.17 4.44
C TRP A 1151 -1.64 40.52 4.38
N HIS A 1152 -1.79 41.29 3.30
CA HIS A 1152 -1.08 42.54 3.04
C HIS A 1152 -2.02 43.66 2.56
N ASN A 1153 -3.24 43.72 3.09
CA ASN A 1153 -4.26 44.71 2.72
C ASN A 1153 -4.36 45.88 3.72
N GLU A 1154 -3.46 45.96 4.69
CA GLU A 1154 -3.32 47.13 5.56
C GLU A 1154 -2.49 48.22 4.89
N PHE A 1155 -2.75 49.48 5.25
CA PHE A 1155 -2.03 50.63 4.69
C PHE A 1155 -0.53 50.58 5.04
N ASP A 1156 0.34 50.73 4.04
CA ASP A 1156 1.80 50.79 4.18
C ASP A 1156 2.31 52.11 3.59
N ALA A 1157 2.98 52.92 4.42
CA ALA A 1157 3.48 54.23 4.03
C ALA A 1157 4.49 54.17 2.87
N SER A 1158 5.19 53.04 2.70
CA SER A 1158 6.19 52.84 1.64
C SER A 1158 5.55 52.74 0.25
N PHE A 1159 4.29 52.32 0.18
CA PHE A 1159 3.53 52.17 -1.06
C PHE A 1159 2.49 53.28 -1.26
N GLY A 1160 2.24 54.11 -0.23
CA GLY A 1160 1.18 55.14 -0.27
C GLY A 1160 -0.25 54.59 -0.29
N ALA A 1161 -0.42 53.28 -0.16
CA ALA A 1161 -1.66 52.51 -0.13
C ALA A 1161 -1.40 51.18 0.60
N SER A 1162 -2.37 50.25 0.63
CA SER A 1162 -2.02 48.87 0.98
C SER A 1162 -1.19 48.23 -0.13
N PRO A 1163 -0.19 47.37 0.18
CA PRO A 1163 0.57 46.66 -0.84
C PRO A 1163 -0.34 45.90 -1.83
N ALA A 1164 -1.42 45.30 -1.33
CA ALA A 1164 -2.43 44.65 -2.16
C ALA A 1164 -3.08 45.59 -3.19
N ALA A 1165 -3.43 46.81 -2.80
CA ALA A 1165 -4.02 47.81 -3.69
C ALA A 1165 -2.99 48.38 -4.68
N PHE A 1166 -1.77 48.61 -4.23
CA PHE A 1166 -0.67 49.09 -5.07
C PHE A 1166 -0.39 48.13 -6.24
N PHE A 1167 -0.05 46.86 -5.95
CA PHE A 1167 0.30 45.89 -6.99
C PHE A 1167 -0.88 45.52 -7.89
N ARG A 1168 -2.12 45.60 -7.37
CA ARG A 1168 -3.32 45.45 -8.20
C ARG A 1168 -3.42 46.58 -9.22
N GLY A 1169 -3.24 47.81 -8.77
CA GLY A 1169 -3.30 49.00 -9.62
C GLY A 1169 -2.22 48.99 -10.70
N ASP A 1170 -0.98 48.70 -10.32
CA ASP A 1170 0.14 48.66 -11.26
C ASP A 1170 -0.03 47.55 -12.31
N ARG A 1171 -0.34 46.31 -11.87
CA ARG A 1171 -0.67 45.21 -12.79
C ARG A 1171 -1.82 45.57 -13.74
N GLN A 1172 -2.88 46.20 -13.23
CA GLN A 1172 -4.05 46.59 -14.04
C GLN A 1172 -3.72 47.67 -15.07
N MET A 1173 -2.83 48.59 -14.74
CA MET A 1173 -2.32 49.60 -15.67
C MET A 1173 -1.53 48.93 -16.80
N VAL A 1174 -0.51 48.15 -16.45
CA VAL A 1174 0.37 47.49 -17.42
C VAL A 1174 -0.39 46.45 -18.27
N GLN A 1175 -1.25 45.62 -17.68
CA GLN A 1175 -2.05 44.66 -18.46
C GLN A 1175 -2.99 45.37 -19.45
N GLY A 1176 -3.52 46.54 -19.08
CA GLY A 1176 -4.38 47.37 -19.92
C GLY A 1176 -3.64 47.96 -21.12
N GLU A 1177 -2.40 48.41 -20.93
CA GLU A 1177 -1.53 48.91 -22.01
C GLU A 1177 -1.25 47.85 -23.08
N HIS A 1178 -1.22 46.58 -22.68
CA HIS A 1178 -0.98 45.43 -23.57
C HIS A 1178 -2.27 44.73 -24.06
N GLY A 1179 -3.45 45.25 -23.71
CA GLY A 1179 -4.74 44.70 -24.15
C GLY A 1179 -5.07 43.32 -23.55
N LEU A 1180 -4.51 42.99 -22.38
CA LEU A 1180 -4.70 41.71 -21.70
C LEU A 1180 -5.75 41.81 -20.60
N THR A 1181 -6.56 40.76 -20.44
CA THR A 1181 -7.53 40.61 -19.36
C THR A 1181 -7.03 39.64 -18.28
N ASP A 1182 -7.62 39.68 -17.09
CA ASP A 1182 -7.36 38.67 -16.04
C ASP A 1182 -7.62 37.23 -16.55
N ASP A 1183 -8.56 37.04 -17.47
CA ASP A 1183 -8.85 35.74 -18.07
C ASP A 1183 -7.76 35.29 -19.05
N ASP A 1184 -7.18 36.21 -19.81
CA ASP A 1184 -6.01 35.91 -20.66
C ASP A 1184 -4.82 35.46 -19.79
N LEU A 1185 -4.59 36.13 -18.65
CA LEU A 1185 -3.53 35.77 -17.70
C LEU A 1185 -3.76 34.38 -17.09
N ARG A 1186 -4.99 34.05 -16.66
CA ARG A 1186 -5.35 32.71 -16.13
C ARG A 1186 -5.28 31.61 -17.20
N ALA A 1187 -5.64 31.95 -18.44
CA ALA A 1187 -5.64 31.04 -19.57
C ALA A 1187 -4.24 30.80 -20.15
N TRP A 1188 -3.26 31.66 -19.83
CA TRP A 1188 -1.90 31.56 -20.35
C TRP A 1188 -1.29 30.17 -20.11
N ARG A 1189 -0.69 29.60 -21.15
CA ARG A 1189 0.05 28.33 -21.09
C ARG A 1189 1.39 28.50 -21.81
N PRO A 1190 2.47 27.83 -21.35
CA PRO A 1190 3.74 27.87 -22.06
C PRO A 1190 3.57 27.28 -23.48
N ALA A 1191 4.32 27.82 -24.44
CA ALA A 1191 4.34 27.28 -25.80
C ALA A 1191 4.71 25.78 -25.80
N ALA A 1192 4.05 24.99 -26.65
CA ALA A 1192 4.32 23.56 -26.75
C ALA A 1192 5.77 23.33 -27.20
N ALA A 1193 6.51 22.51 -26.46
CA ALA A 1193 7.89 22.19 -26.81
C ALA A 1193 7.96 21.58 -28.22
N THR A 1194 8.62 22.27 -29.16
CA THR A 1194 8.87 21.74 -30.50
C THR A 1194 9.76 20.50 -30.37
N ARG A 1195 9.29 19.34 -30.82
CA ARG A 1195 10.06 18.08 -30.79
C ARG A 1195 11.36 18.23 -31.58
N GLY A 1196 12.46 18.55 -30.88
CA GLY A 1196 13.79 18.62 -31.44
C GLY A 1196 14.24 17.25 -31.97
N ARG A 1197 14.65 17.23 -33.24
CA ARG A 1197 15.24 16.09 -33.95
C ARG A 1197 16.45 15.59 -33.15
N ARG A 1198 16.44 14.31 -32.78
CA ARG A 1198 17.53 13.61 -32.07
C ARG A 1198 18.82 13.80 -32.88
N THR A 1199 19.73 14.65 -32.42
CA THR A 1199 21.10 14.72 -32.96
C THR A 1199 21.79 13.41 -32.62
N THR A 1200 22.04 12.60 -33.63
CA THR A 1200 22.92 11.44 -33.57
C THR A 1200 24.30 11.91 -33.10
N LYS A 1201 24.69 11.52 -31.87
CA LYS A 1201 26.07 11.69 -31.40
C LYS A 1201 26.99 10.83 -32.29
N LYS A 1202 28.01 11.46 -32.87
CA LYS A 1202 29.28 10.81 -33.22
C LYS A 1202 30.19 10.88 -32.00
#